data_AF-A0A962PA70-F1
#
_entry.id   AF-A0A962PA70-F1
#
_cell.length_a   1.000
_cell.length_b   1.000
_cell.length_c   1.000
_cell.angle_alpha   90.00
_cell.angle_beta   90.00
_cell.angle_gamma   90.00
#
_symmetry.space_group_name_H-M   'P 1'
#
loop_
_entity.id
_entity.type
_entity.pdbx_description
1 polymer ?
#
loop_
_entity_poly.entity_id
_entity_poly.type
_entity_poly.pdbx_seq_one_letter_code
_entity_poly.pdbx_strand_id
1 'polypeptide(L)'
;MLIMAAGFAQDRSETASENTDTNMDQQLDALQIPPAQMPLCFGMRDITDPEALAVCDALNLEENVRARELSENWVRAEPDNPAAQFALAEVLYTVEANLPRALFHLRKAEELTNYRSLGRALASGNIQWHYLTLSQLSFIYQIIGDQENALAYLDKIEEIYGQDVESLRGWPLIKMGRFEAARESANKVLQTSSSERERARAWNTLCAVELASLRPNENIVACDRAIDEDENIASSENDGDTVYLTNASEVALSLLEMEEAENFLDRATRVLNPESVADPWIYKLYITMNQGRFEEAREAMDRMLLWRENQVPVVTVMNRAEHLMVSASFLILSGQGEQAARLTSTALSEPDRNGSFSADDAQKDSVSALLHMLANETWYQVQLEQAATMDFMDRTQARLAANRQRFAAWLAARHAASLFADEAVLLNRLRPYAPLDVHIPEWIEPEIVRLLGTGVMSGLLERARTSGAFLLNEGYYFSYATEIAALKKRPNEVLENGLQALELLPDREVLLRARLQARIGASAWEIGQRELAVEAYQKAMQLDPGILRRLDASLPITFANDDSELARATAHFMKQSPRFREVADGFPLEVSPDGPSVCLYAPKGEVVACFTHTPEPGQSARDSARQLVLGLHQELFDLGYGISSAQMALLRGSSVIMQSRSQSGSQTSLDRFTGQ
;
A
#
# COMPACT_ATOMS: atom_id res chain seq x y z
N MET A 1 -9.09 -2.92 1.90
CA MET A 1 -8.61 -4.23 2.38
C MET A 1 -8.52 -4.26 3.90
N LEU A 2 -9.56 -4.77 4.57
CA LEU A 2 -9.51 -4.96 6.02
C LEU A 2 -8.45 -5.98 6.44
N ILE A 3 -8.01 -5.83 7.68
CA ILE A 3 -6.87 -6.53 8.26
C ILE A 3 -7.32 -7.28 9.53
N MET A 4 -6.80 -8.49 9.70
CA MET A 4 -7.01 -9.31 10.90
C MET A 4 -6.26 -8.71 12.09
N ALA A 5 -6.94 -8.49 13.20
CA ALA A 5 -6.27 -8.24 14.47
C ALA A 5 -5.59 -9.54 14.93
N ALA A 6 -4.27 -9.52 15.13
CA ALA A 6 -3.46 -10.71 15.36
C ALA A 6 -4.01 -11.59 16.50
N GLY A 7 -4.04 -12.90 16.27
CA GLY A 7 -4.33 -13.95 17.24
C GLY A 7 -3.07 -14.78 17.49
N PHE A 8 -2.76 -15.00 18.78
CA PHE A 8 -1.60 -15.73 19.32
C PHE A 8 -0.24 -15.02 19.43
N ALA A 9 -0.09 -13.73 19.06
CA ALA A 9 1.13 -13.00 19.45
C ALA A 9 1.28 -13.11 20.99
N GLN A 10 2.37 -13.73 21.43
CA GLN A 10 2.63 -14.11 22.81
C GLN A 10 2.28 -12.96 23.74
N ASP A 11 1.48 -13.23 24.76
CA ASP A 11 1.23 -12.32 25.88
C ASP A 11 2.57 -11.74 26.37
N ARG A 12 2.86 -10.50 25.96
CA ARG A 12 3.90 -9.64 26.54
C ARG A 12 3.28 -8.42 27.24
N SER A 13 2.03 -8.52 27.68
CA SER A 13 1.41 -7.46 28.50
C SER A 13 1.67 -7.71 29.98
N GLU A 14 2.54 -6.87 30.55
CA GLU A 14 2.74 -6.71 31.99
C GLU A 14 1.45 -6.20 32.65
N THR A 15 0.83 -7.02 33.49
CA THR A 15 -0.19 -6.52 34.44
C THR A 15 0.53 -5.97 35.67
N ALA A 16 0.88 -4.68 35.66
CA ALA A 16 1.26 -3.95 36.87
C ALA A 16 -0.02 -3.51 37.60
N SER A 17 -0.31 -4.11 38.76
CA SER A 17 -1.38 -3.64 39.63
C SER A 17 -0.92 -2.40 40.40
N GLU A 18 -1.62 -1.28 40.20
CA GLU A 18 -1.50 -0.07 41.03
C GLU A 18 -1.86 -0.35 42.49
N ASN A 19 -1.07 0.20 43.41
CA ASN A 19 -1.54 0.51 44.76
C ASN A 19 -0.92 1.83 45.22
N THR A 20 -1.81 2.73 45.62
CA THR A 20 -1.57 4.10 46.04
C THR A 20 -1.12 4.22 47.50
N ASP A 21 -0.28 5.24 47.71
CA ASP A 21 -0.07 6.08 48.90
C ASP A 21 0.70 5.61 50.15
N THR A 22 1.72 6.44 50.42
CA THR A 22 2.24 7.01 51.68
C THR A 22 3.41 6.40 52.46
N ASN A 23 4.32 7.33 52.82
CA ASN A 23 5.42 7.32 53.80
C ASN A 23 6.80 6.75 53.40
N MET A 24 7.55 7.60 52.69
CA MET A 24 9.02 7.58 52.62
C MET A 24 9.61 7.84 54.02
N ASP A 25 10.22 6.81 54.63
CA ASP A 25 11.41 6.89 55.51
C ASP A 25 11.56 5.68 56.48
N GLN A 26 10.76 4.61 56.38
CA GLN A 26 10.89 3.45 57.30
C GLN A 26 10.87 2.02 56.69
N GLN A 27 11.17 1.82 55.40
CA GLN A 27 11.13 0.47 54.78
C GLN A 27 12.34 0.13 53.89
N LEU A 28 13.57 0.43 54.31
CA LEU A 28 14.76 -0.10 53.62
C LEU A 28 15.13 -1.54 54.04
N ASP A 29 14.59 -2.05 55.16
CA ASP A 29 14.84 -3.42 55.66
C ASP A 29 13.67 -4.40 55.42
N ALA A 30 12.66 -4.01 54.65
CA ALA A 30 11.49 -4.83 54.31
C ALA A 30 11.21 -4.93 52.80
N LEU A 31 12.24 -4.74 51.96
CA LEU A 31 12.16 -5.11 50.55
C LEU A 31 12.15 -6.64 50.44
N GLN A 32 10.97 -7.25 50.54
CA GLN A 32 10.74 -8.53 49.86
C GLN A 32 10.91 -8.24 48.37
N ILE A 33 12.08 -8.60 47.83
CA ILE A 33 12.27 -8.71 46.39
C ILE A 33 11.17 -9.68 45.94
N PRO A 34 10.19 -9.23 45.12
CA PRO A 34 9.21 -10.14 44.55
C PRO A 34 10.00 -11.27 43.88
N PRO A 35 9.62 -12.55 44.04
CA PRO A 35 10.30 -13.60 43.29
C PRO A 35 10.32 -13.17 41.83
N ALA A 36 11.53 -13.05 41.25
CA ALA A 36 11.69 -12.65 39.87
C ALA A 36 10.77 -13.55 39.05
N GLN A 37 9.71 -12.97 38.47
CA GLN A 37 8.84 -13.73 37.60
C GLN A 37 9.75 -14.20 36.47
N MET A 38 9.92 -15.52 36.33
CA MET A 38 10.74 -16.05 35.25
C MET A 38 10.18 -15.51 33.93
N PRO A 39 11.03 -14.99 33.03
CA PRO A 39 10.58 -14.50 31.75
C PRO A 39 9.83 -15.63 31.01
N LEU A 40 8.79 -15.26 30.28
CA LEU A 40 8.04 -16.21 29.46
C LEU A 40 8.99 -16.79 28.40
N CYS A 41 9.00 -18.11 28.25
CA CYS A 41 9.66 -18.79 27.15
C CYS A 41 8.58 -19.30 26.20
N PHE A 42 8.59 -18.82 24.96
CA PHE A 42 7.55 -19.10 23.96
C PHE A 42 6.10 -18.84 24.47
N GLY A 43 5.93 -17.85 25.35
CA GLY A 43 4.65 -17.53 25.98
C GLY A 43 4.24 -18.41 27.17
N MET A 44 5.10 -19.32 27.64
CA MET A 44 4.83 -20.23 28.74
C MET A 44 5.80 -20.02 29.92
N ARG A 45 5.31 -20.23 31.15
CA ARG A 45 6.10 -20.09 32.40
C ARG A 45 6.68 -21.41 32.91
N ASP A 46 6.15 -22.54 32.44
CA ASP A 46 6.44 -23.88 32.93
C ASP A 46 7.41 -24.66 32.03
N ILE A 47 7.97 -24.01 31.00
CA ILE A 47 9.09 -24.55 30.22
C ILE A 47 10.36 -24.52 31.08
N THR A 48 10.96 -25.69 31.28
CA THR A 48 12.15 -25.88 32.13
C THR A 48 13.32 -26.53 31.40
N ASP A 49 13.17 -26.81 30.11
CA ASP A 49 14.23 -27.39 29.27
C ASP A 49 15.38 -26.37 29.13
N PRO A 50 16.61 -26.70 29.55
CA PRO A 50 17.74 -25.77 29.51
C PRO A 50 18.07 -25.25 28.11
N GLU A 51 17.92 -26.08 27.08
CA GLU A 51 18.21 -25.68 25.70
C GLU A 51 17.11 -24.74 25.18
N ALA A 52 15.84 -25.00 25.52
CA ALA A 52 14.75 -24.08 25.20
C ALA A 52 14.93 -22.72 25.87
N LEU A 53 15.28 -22.70 27.16
CA LEU A 53 15.52 -21.47 27.90
C LEU A 53 16.67 -20.66 27.29
N ALA A 54 17.75 -21.31 26.86
CA ALA A 54 18.86 -20.63 26.19
C ALA A 54 18.43 -19.99 24.85
N VAL A 55 17.56 -20.64 24.08
CA VAL A 55 16.99 -20.06 22.85
C VAL A 55 16.08 -18.87 23.18
N CYS A 56 15.19 -19.01 24.17
CA CYS A 56 14.30 -17.94 24.62
C CYS A 56 15.06 -16.73 25.15
N ASP A 57 16.13 -16.93 25.92
CA ASP A 57 17.00 -15.87 26.41
C ASP A 57 17.65 -15.13 25.24
N ALA A 58 18.17 -15.84 24.24
CA ALA A 58 18.75 -15.23 23.05
C ALA A 58 17.70 -14.43 22.25
N LEU A 59 16.47 -14.93 22.12
CA LEU A 59 15.37 -14.19 21.47
C LEU A 59 14.96 -12.94 22.26
N ASN A 60 14.89 -13.03 23.59
CA ASN A 60 14.55 -11.91 24.47
C ASN A 60 15.63 -10.82 24.48
N LEU A 61 16.88 -11.18 24.23
CA LEU A 61 18.01 -10.26 24.09
C LEU A 61 18.23 -9.78 22.64
N GLU A 62 17.35 -10.14 21.71
CA GLU A 62 17.45 -9.83 20.27
C GLU A 62 18.75 -10.36 19.62
N GLU A 63 19.37 -11.37 20.22
CA GLU A 63 20.55 -12.06 19.70
C GLU A 63 20.15 -13.08 18.62
N ASN A 64 19.56 -12.57 17.53
CA ASN A 64 18.94 -13.35 16.45
C ASN A 64 19.84 -14.45 15.87
N VAL A 65 21.12 -14.14 15.63
CA VAL A 65 22.11 -15.12 15.14
C VAL A 65 22.35 -16.21 16.18
N ARG A 66 22.42 -15.84 17.46
CA ARG A 66 22.66 -16.78 18.56
C ARG A 66 21.48 -17.71 18.76
N ALA A 67 20.25 -17.19 18.77
CA ALA A 67 19.03 -17.98 18.83
C ALA A 67 18.96 -19.00 17.68
N ARG A 68 19.36 -18.57 16.47
CA ARG A 68 19.41 -19.43 15.29
C ARG A 68 20.45 -20.54 15.36
N GLU A 69 21.64 -20.25 15.89
CA GLU A 69 22.69 -21.25 16.09
C GLU A 69 22.33 -22.27 17.17
N LEU A 70 21.80 -21.79 18.31
CA LEU A 70 21.37 -22.63 19.43
C LEU A 70 20.30 -23.63 18.99
N SER A 71 19.24 -23.13 18.38
CA SER A 71 18.14 -23.98 17.89
C SER A 71 18.57 -24.98 16.81
N GLU A 72 19.48 -24.61 15.89
CA GLU A 72 20.00 -25.56 14.89
C GLU A 72 20.82 -26.67 15.51
N ASN A 73 21.71 -26.32 16.43
CA ASN A 73 22.59 -27.27 17.09
C ASN A 73 21.77 -28.25 17.93
N TRP A 74 20.71 -27.76 18.59
CA TRP A 74 19.80 -28.60 19.34
C TRP A 74 19.08 -29.61 18.44
N VAL A 75 18.48 -29.18 17.33
CA VAL A 75 17.86 -30.11 16.36
C VAL A 75 18.87 -31.10 15.76
N ARG A 76 20.12 -30.66 15.53
CA ARG A 76 21.18 -31.55 15.01
C ARG A 76 21.57 -32.63 16.03
N ALA A 77 21.62 -32.28 17.31
CA ALA A 77 21.93 -33.20 18.39
C ALA A 77 20.74 -34.14 18.70
N GLU A 78 19.52 -33.61 18.66
CA GLU A 78 18.29 -34.29 19.07
C GLU A 78 17.17 -34.14 18.02
N PRO A 79 17.31 -34.78 16.84
CA PRO A 79 16.36 -34.60 15.74
C PRO A 79 14.95 -35.14 16.02
N ASP A 80 14.81 -36.07 16.96
CA ASP A 80 13.52 -36.65 17.35
C ASP A 80 12.95 -36.02 18.65
N ASN A 81 13.51 -34.88 19.11
CA ASN A 81 12.96 -34.12 20.23
C ASN A 81 11.93 -33.08 19.72
N PRO A 82 10.65 -33.14 20.13
CA PRO A 82 9.64 -32.18 19.68
C PRO A 82 9.93 -30.74 20.14
N ALA A 83 10.58 -30.55 21.29
CA ALA A 83 10.98 -29.23 21.79
C ALA A 83 12.01 -28.57 20.87
N ALA A 84 13.03 -29.34 20.45
CA ALA A 84 14.07 -28.87 19.53
C ALA A 84 13.46 -28.48 18.19
N GLN A 85 12.57 -29.33 17.64
CA GLN A 85 11.86 -29.06 16.39
C GLN A 85 11.02 -27.79 16.47
N PHE A 86 10.25 -27.62 17.55
CA PHE A 86 9.45 -26.41 17.78
C PHE A 86 10.33 -25.16 17.91
N ALA A 87 11.38 -25.20 18.74
CA ALA A 87 12.24 -24.04 18.99
C ALA A 87 12.92 -23.54 17.70
N LEU A 88 13.39 -24.45 16.84
CA LEU A 88 13.91 -24.06 15.53
C LEU A 88 12.82 -23.49 14.62
N ALA A 89 11.61 -24.06 14.64
CA ALA A 89 10.49 -23.52 13.88
C ALA A 89 10.16 -22.08 14.31
N GLU A 90 10.11 -21.80 15.60
CA GLU A 90 9.83 -20.47 16.15
C GLU A 90 10.89 -19.46 15.71
N VAL A 91 12.18 -19.82 15.76
CA VAL A 91 13.25 -18.93 15.29
C VAL A 91 13.15 -18.70 13.78
N LEU A 92 12.90 -19.74 12.99
CA LEU A 92 12.70 -19.59 11.55
C LEU A 92 11.50 -18.70 11.21
N TYR A 93 10.46 -18.75 12.03
CA TYR A 93 9.25 -17.95 11.88
C TYR A 93 9.47 -16.48 12.31
N THR A 94 9.96 -16.25 13.52
CA THR A 94 10.08 -14.89 14.11
C THR A 94 11.29 -14.10 13.59
N VAL A 95 12.43 -14.76 13.40
CA VAL A 95 13.70 -14.10 13.04
C VAL A 95 13.95 -14.08 11.53
N GLU A 96 13.67 -15.19 10.84
CA GLU A 96 13.95 -15.31 9.40
C GLU A 96 12.70 -15.08 8.52
N ALA A 97 11.50 -15.08 9.09
CA ALA A 97 10.23 -15.15 8.34
C ALA A 97 10.19 -16.29 7.30
N ASN A 98 10.91 -17.39 7.57
CA ASN A 98 11.06 -18.53 6.68
C ASN A 98 9.94 -19.56 6.91
N LEU A 99 8.73 -19.18 6.54
CA LEU A 99 7.51 -19.98 6.77
C LEU A 99 7.60 -21.42 6.25
N PRO A 100 8.16 -21.70 5.05
CA PRO A 100 8.25 -23.08 4.56
C PRO A 100 9.13 -23.98 5.43
N ARG A 101 10.26 -23.47 5.93
CA ARG A 101 11.15 -24.23 6.83
C ARG A 101 10.55 -24.33 8.23
N ALA A 102 9.93 -23.27 8.74
CA ALA A 102 9.20 -23.33 10.01
C ALA A 102 8.10 -24.40 9.96
N LEU A 103 7.29 -24.42 8.90
CA LEU A 103 6.23 -25.41 8.68
C LEU A 103 6.78 -26.85 8.63
N PHE A 104 7.93 -27.07 8.00
CA PHE A 104 8.59 -28.39 7.99
C PHE A 104 8.88 -28.87 9.41
N HIS A 105 9.50 -28.02 10.23
CA HIS A 105 9.86 -28.37 11.60
C HIS A 105 8.63 -28.53 12.52
N LEU A 106 7.58 -27.71 12.32
CA LEU A 106 6.32 -27.87 13.05
C LEU A 106 5.61 -29.18 12.72
N ARG A 107 5.55 -29.57 11.44
CA ARG A 107 5.00 -30.88 11.05
C ARG A 107 5.78 -32.01 11.68
N LYS A 108 7.11 -31.89 11.77
CA LYS A 108 7.94 -32.87 12.46
C LYS A 108 7.66 -32.93 13.96
N ALA A 109 7.50 -31.79 14.63
CA ALA A 109 7.09 -31.72 16.03
C ALA A 109 5.70 -32.35 16.26
N GLU A 110 4.74 -32.11 15.35
CA GLU A 110 3.42 -32.74 15.39
C GLU A 110 3.54 -34.26 15.21
N GLU A 111 4.33 -34.76 14.26
CA GLU A 111 4.54 -36.20 14.06
C GLU A 111 5.09 -36.88 15.34
N LEU A 112 6.00 -36.22 16.05
CA LEU A 112 6.62 -36.71 17.27
C LEU A 112 5.69 -36.68 18.50
N THR A 113 4.63 -35.86 18.46
CA THR A 113 3.70 -35.69 19.57
C THR A 113 2.32 -36.29 19.30
N ASN A 114 1.65 -35.96 18.19
CA ASN A 114 0.41 -36.53 17.63
C ASN A 114 -0.59 -37.10 18.68
N TYR A 115 -0.79 -36.37 19.77
CA TYR A 115 -1.66 -36.83 20.86
C TYR A 115 -3.11 -36.56 20.47
N ARG A 116 -3.99 -37.53 20.71
CA ARG A 116 -5.43 -37.41 20.40
C ARG A 116 -6.31 -37.04 21.60
N SER A 117 -5.72 -36.69 22.74
CA SER A 117 -6.45 -36.39 23.98
C SER A 117 -5.52 -35.73 25.00
N LEU A 118 -6.05 -34.84 25.85
CA LEU A 118 -5.32 -34.21 26.94
C LEU A 118 -4.58 -35.21 27.84
N GLY A 119 -5.22 -36.32 28.21
CA GLY A 119 -4.63 -37.31 29.11
C GLY A 119 -3.34 -37.95 28.55
N ARG A 120 -3.29 -38.21 27.23
CA ARG A 120 -2.07 -38.69 26.56
C ARG A 120 -1.01 -37.62 26.47
N ALA A 121 -1.39 -36.38 26.17
CA ALA A 121 -0.46 -35.26 26.12
C ALA A 121 0.21 -35.03 27.49
N LEU A 122 -0.57 -35.02 28.58
CA LEU A 122 -0.07 -34.92 29.95
C LEU A 122 0.88 -36.05 30.30
N ALA A 123 0.50 -37.30 30.01
CA ALA A 123 1.31 -38.48 30.32
C ALA A 123 2.66 -38.52 29.57
N SER A 124 2.78 -37.78 28.47
CA SER A 124 3.99 -37.74 27.65
C SER A 124 5.11 -36.85 28.20
N GLY A 125 4.78 -35.87 29.05
CA GLY A 125 5.69 -34.80 29.44
C GLY A 125 5.96 -33.74 28.36
N ASN A 126 5.34 -33.85 27.17
CA ASN A 126 5.51 -32.94 26.03
C ASN A 126 4.24 -32.14 25.72
N ILE A 127 3.40 -31.89 26.74
CA ILE A 127 2.10 -31.22 26.54
C ILE A 127 2.26 -29.81 25.99
N GLN A 128 3.23 -29.05 26.50
CA GLN A 128 3.55 -27.68 26.09
C GLN A 128 3.93 -27.66 24.62
N TRP A 129 4.88 -28.51 24.21
CA TRP A 129 5.37 -28.57 22.84
C TRP A 129 4.30 -28.97 21.85
N HIS A 130 3.43 -29.92 22.20
CA HIS A 130 2.30 -30.28 21.34
C HIS A 130 1.31 -29.12 21.19
N TYR A 131 0.93 -28.46 22.30
CA TYR A 131 0.01 -27.32 22.25
C TYR A 131 0.59 -26.18 21.42
N LEU A 132 1.82 -25.76 21.71
CA LEU A 132 2.53 -24.70 20.98
C LEU A 132 2.62 -25.04 19.48
N THR A 133 2.95 -26.29 19.15
CA THR A 133 3.01 -26.75 17.76
C THR A 133 1.67 -26.63 17.06
N LEU A 134 0.56 -27.10 17.66
CA LEU A 134 -0.76 -27.00 17.05
C LEU A 134 -1.21 -25.54 16.89
N SER A 135 -0.97 -24.71 17.90
CA SER A 135 -1.28 -23.28 17.84
C SER A 135 -0.52 -22.58 16.73
N GLN A 136 0.79 -22.81 16.62
CA GLN A 136 1.60 -22.21 15.56
C GLN A 136 1.27 -22.77 14.17
N LEU A 137 0.92 -24.06 14.06
CA LEU A 137 0.41 -24.63 12.81
C LEU A 137 -0.87 -23.93 12.35
N SER A 138 -1.84 -23.72 13.26
CA SER A 138 -3.07 -23.00 12.93
C SER A 138 -2.78 -21.62 12.32
N PHE A 139 -1.82 -20.90 12.91
CA PHE A 139 -1.45 -19.56 12.47
C PHE A 139 -0.64 -19.54 11.17
N ILE A 140 0.37 -20.41 11.02
CA ILE A 140 1.17 -20.46 9.79
C ILE A 140 0.32 -20.87 8.60
N TYR A 141 -0.58 -21.87 8.75
CA TYR A 141 -1.49 -22.24 7.67
C TYR A 141 -2.39 -21.08 7.26
N GLN A 142 -2.87 -20.30 8.23
CA GLN A 142 -3.62 -19.08 7.94
C GLN A 142 -2.79 -18.08 7.13
N ILE A 143 -1.55 -17.76 7.55
CA ILE A 143 -0.67 -16.81 6.85
C ILE A 143 -0.40 -17.23 5.40
N ILE A 144 -0.13 -18.52 5.16
CA ILE A 144 0.18 -19.03 3.82
C ILE A 144 -1.06 -19.25 2.94
N GLY A 145 -2.26 -18.94 3.44
CA GLY A 145 -3.51 -19.00 2.67
C GLY A 145 -4.27 -20.32 2.76
N ASP A 146 -3.82 -21.29 3.56
CA ASP A 146 -4.45 -22.61 3.72
C ASP A 146 -5.45 -22.58 4.89
N GLN A 147 -6.60 -21.95 4.63
CA GLN A 147 -7.61 -21.69 5.66
C GLN A 147 -8.30 -22.97 6.17
N GLU A 148 -8.37 -24.02 5.35
CA GLU A 148 -8.94 -25.30 5.74
C GLU A 148 -8.07 -25.98 6.81
N ASN A 149 -6.75 -26.05 6.59
CA ASN A 149 -5.85 -26.58 7.60
C ASN A 149 -5.82 -25.68 8.83
N ALA A 150 -5.81 -24.36 8.69
CA ALA A 150 -5.88 -23.44 9.82
C ALA A 150 -7.06 -23.76 10.76
N LEU A 151 -8.28 -23.88 10.20
CA LEU A 151 -9.48 -24.25 10.96
C LEU A 151 -9.38 -25.67 11.55
N ALA A 152 -8.83 -26.63 10.82
CA ALA A 152 -8.66 -28.00 11.31
C ALA A 152 -7.71 -28.08 12.52
N TYR A 153 -6.69 -27.23 12.59
CA TYR A 153 -5.83 -27.14 13.77
C TYR A 153 -6.51 -26.44 14.94
N LEU A 154 -7.35 -25.42 14.70
CA LEU A 154 -8.21 -24.85 15.74
C LEU A 154 -9.17 -25.91 16.31
N ASP A 155 -9.81 -26.71 15.46
CA ASP A 155 -10.67 -27.83 15.87
C ASP A 155 -9.91 -28.83 16.75
N LYS A 156 -8.67 -29.20 16.37
CA LYS A 156 -7.82 -30.09 17.17
C LYS A 156 -7.52 -29.51 18.55
N ILE A 157 -7.23 -28.21 18.63
CA ILE A 157 -6.95 -27.53 19.91
C ILE A 157 -8.17 -27.58 20.82
N GLU A 158 -9.35 -27.25 20.29
CA GLU A 158 -10.62 -27.31 21.02
C GLU A 158 -10.93 -28.75 21.48
N GLU A 159 -10.83 -29.75 20.59
CA GLU A 159 -11.12 -31.15 20.90
C GLU A 159 -10.16 -31.73 21.96
N ILE A 160 -8.86 -31.46 21.84
CA ILE A 160 -7.85 -32.08 22.69
C ILE A 160 -7.71 -31.36 24.02
N TYR A 161 -7.73 -30.03 24.02
CA TYR A 161 -7.39 -29.19 25.17
C TYR A 161 -8.60 -28.46 25.78
N GLY A 162 -9.77 -28.51 25.13
CA GLY A 162 -10.96 -27.80 25.58
C GLY A 162 -10.81 -26.29 25.60
N GLN A 163 -9.85 -25.74 24.84
CA GLN A 163 -9.65 -24.29 24.74
C GLN A 163 -10.71 -23.70 23.81
N ASP A 164 -11.32 -22.60 24.23
CA ASP A 164 -12.20 -21.84 23.35
C ASP A 164 -11.36 -21.12 22.29
N VAL A 165 -11.61 -21.48 21.03
CA VAL A 165 -10.92 -20.94 19.85
C VAL A 165 -11.89 -20.25 18.91
N GLU A 166 -13.15 -20.08 19.31
CA GLU A 166 -14.22 -19.58 18.43
C GLU A 166 -13.88 -18.19 17.88
N SER A 167 -13.26 -17.33 18.70
CA SER A 167 -12.83 -15.97 18.31
C SER A 167 -11.78 -15.93 17.20
N LEU A 168 -11.16 -17.07 16.87
CA LEU A 168 -10.12 -17.19 15.85
C LEU A 168 -10.65 -17.73 14.52
N ARG A 169 -11.90 -18.23 14.47
CA ARG A 169 -12.48 -18.85 13.28
C ARG A 169 -12.97 -17.84 12.24
N GLY A 170 -13.30 -16.62 12.66
CA GLY A 170 -13.92 -15.60 11.80
C GLY A 170 -13.12 -15.27 10.54
N TRP A 171 -11.82 -15.02 10.67
CA TRP A 171 -10.98 -14.60 9.55
C TRP A 171 -10.74 -15.70 8.51
N PRO A 172 -10.36 -16.94 8.89
CA PRO A 172 -10.30 -18.05 7.93
C PRO A 172 -11.61 -18.25 7.15
N LEU A 173 -12.77 -18.08 7.81
CA LEU A 173 -14.08 -18.18 7.16
C LEU A 173 -14.33 -17.06 6.15
N ILE A 174 -13.99 -15.81 6.49
CA ILE A 174 -14.04 -14.66 5.57
C ILE A 174 -13.18 -14.91 4.33
N LYS A 175 -11.93 -15.37 4.52
CA LYS A 175 -10.99 -15.66 3.42
C LYS A 175 -11.50 -16.73 2.46
N MET A 176 -12.35 -17.64 2.92
CA MET A 176 -13.01 -18.65 2.07
C MET A 176 -14.34 -18.18 1.47
N GLY A 177 -14.73 -16.91 1.68
CA GLY A 177 -16.04 -16.39 1.26
C GLY A 177 -17.23 -16.97 2.03
N ARG A 178 -17.00 -17.62 3.18
CA ARG A 178 -18.03 -18.25 4.01
C ARG A 178 -18.62 -17.25 5.00
N PHE A 179 -19.15 -16.13 4.48
CA PHE A 179 -19.60 -14.98 5.27
C PHE A 179 -20.70 -15.31 6.31
N GLU A 180 -21.64 -16.18 5.97
CA GLU A 180 -22.68 -16.62 6.92
C GLU A 180 -22.07 -17.38 8.11
N ALA A 181 -21.15 -18.31 7.85
CA ALA A 181 -20.48 -19.06 8.90
C ALA A 181 -19.60 -18.13 9.77
N ALA A 182 -18.93 -17.15 9.15
CA ALA A 182 -18.17 -16.13 9.89
C ALA A 182 -19.09 -15.30 10.80
N ARG A 183 -20.29 -14.93 10.30
CA ARG A 183 -21.30 -14.22 11.09
C ARG A 183 -21.80 -15.05 12.27
N GLU A 184 -22.10 -16.32 12.06
CA GLU A 184 -22.54 -17.23 13.12
C GLU A 184 -21.46 -17.39 14.20
N SER A 185 -20.21 -17.60 13.78
CA SER A 185 -19.05 -17.71 14.67
C SER A 185 -18.84 -16.46 15.53
N ALA A 186 -18.82 -15.27 14.91
CA ALA A 186 -18.67 -14.01 15.62
C ALA A 186 -19.82 -13.76 16.62
N ASN A 187 -21.07 -14.03 16.24
CA ASN A 187 -22.21 -13.89 17.14
C ASN A 187 -22.13 -14.86 18.34
N LYS A 188 -21.62 -16.07 18.13
CA LYS A 188 -21.38 -17.02 19.23
C LYS A 188 -20.39 -16.44 20.24
N VAL A 189 -19.26 -15.90 19.78
CA VAL A 189 -18.27 -15.22 20.66
C VAL A 189 -18.91 -14.09 21.46
N LEU A 190 -19.71 -13.23 20.81
CA LEU A 190 -20.37 -12.11 21.49
C LEU A 190 -21.41 -12.55 22.54
N GLN A 191 -21.94 -13.77 22.42
CA GLN A 191 -22.89 -14.36 23.38
C GLN A 191 -22.19 -15.10 24.52
N THR A 192 -21.01 -15.70 24.27
CA THR A 192 -20.37 -16.62 25.22
C THR A 192 -19.13 -16.07 25.90
N SER A 193 -18.41 -15.14 25.26
CA SER A 193 -17.16 -14.60 25.78
C SER A 193 -17.37 -13.29 26.55
N SER A 194 -16.69 -13.19 27.69
CA SER A 194 -16.52 -11.95 28.46
C SER A 194 -15.19 -11.27 28.19
N SER A 195 -14.33 -11.84 27.34
CA SER A 195 -13.04 -11.25 26.98
C SER A 195 -13.26 -10.11 25.99
N GLU A 196 -12.97 -8.88 26.39
CA GLU A 196 -13.09 -7.69 25.52
C GLU A 196 -12.30 -7.87 24.22
N ARG A 197 -11.09 -8.45 24.29
CA ARG A 197 -10.26 -8.75 23.11
C ARG A 197 -10.94 -9.72 22.13
N GLU A 198 -11.56 -10.78 22.63
CA GLU A 198 -12.26 -11.75 21.79
C GLU A 198 -13.52 -11.17 21.17
N ARG A 199 -14.24 -10.35 21.93
CA ARG A 199 -15.43 -9.65 21.46
C ARG A 199 -15.08 -8.57 20.42
N ALA A 200 -14.01 -7.80 20.61
CA ALA A 200 -13.49 -6.86 19.61
C ALA A 200 -13.14 -7.56 18.28
N ARG A 201 -12.50 -8.75 18.33
CA ARG A 201 -12.26 -9.58 17.13
C ARG A 201 -13.57 -10.03 16.47
N ALA A 202 -14.58 -10.40 17.26
CA ALA A 202 -15.89 -10.78 16.74
C ALA A 202 -16.59 -9.59 16.05
N TRP A 203 -16.53 -8.39 16.64
CA TRP A 203 -17.05 -7.17 16.01
C TRP A 203 -16.32 -6.84 14.70
N ASN A 204 -14.99 -6.93 14.67
CA ASN A 204 -14.20 -6.74 13.45
C ASN A 204 -14.57 -7.78 12.36
N THR A 205 -14.82 -9.03 12.75
CA THR A 205 -15.33 -10.06 11.83
C THR A 205 -16.69 -9.68 11.26
N LEU A 206 -17.63 -9.20 12.09
CA LEU A 206 -18.95 -8.75 11.64
C LEU A 206 -18.85 -7.53 10.72
N CYS A 207 -18.00 -6.56 11.05
CA CYS A 207 -17.72 -5.40 10.20
C CYS A 207 -17.28 -5.83 8.79
N ALA A 208 -16.30 -6.74 8.69
CA ALA A 208 -15.85 -7.28 7.41
C ALA A 208 -16.95 -8.02 6.65
N VAL A 209 -17.77 -8.82 7.35
CA VAL A 209 -18.89 -9.54 6.75
C VAL A 209 -19.96 -8.58 6.20
N GLU A 210 -20.23 -7.47 6.89
CA GLU A 210 -21.20 -6.46 6.44
C GLU A 210 -20.73 -5.72 5.19
N LEU A 211 -19.43 -5.43 5.09
CA LEU A 211 -18.83 -4.74 3.94
C LEU A 211 -18.74 -5.59 2.67
N ALA A 212 -18.91 -6.90 2.77
CA ALA A 212 -18.98 -7.80 1.61
C ALA A 212 -20.23 -7.57 0.74
N SER A 213 -21.27 -6.92 1.28
CA SER A 213 -22.45 -6.51 0.50
C SER A 213 -22.11 -5.38 -0.47
N LEU A 214 -22.52 -5.50 -1.75
CA LEU A 214 -22.33 -4.44 -2.74
C LEU A 214 -23.08 -3.13 -2.41
N ARG A 215 -24.18 -3.21 -1.66
CA ARG A 215 -24.89 -2.02 -1.21
C ARG A 215 -24.17 -1.45 0.00
N PRO A 216 -23.90 -0.12 0.03
CA PRO A 216 -23.41 0.54 1.22
C PRO A 216 -24.31 0.21 2.40
N ASN A 217 -23.71 -0.28 3.49
CA ASN A 217 -24.41 -0.38 4.75
C ASN A 217 -24.23 0.96 5.46
N GLU A 218 -25.26 1.81 5.44
CA GLU A 218 -25.25 3.12 6.13
C GLU A 218 -25.13 2.97 7.65
N ASN A 219 -25.24 1.74 8.18
CA ASN A 219 -25.12 1.44 9.58
C ASN A 219 -23.96 0.46 9.83
N ILE A 220 -22.78 1.01 10.07
CA ILE A 220 -21.53 0.28 10.37
C ILE A 220 -21.36 0.03 11.86
N VAL A 221 -22.46 -0.15 12.62
CA VAL A 221 -22.42 -0.38 14.08
C VAL A 221 -21.45 -1.49 14.48
N ALA A 222 -21.27 -2.55 13.67
CA ALA A 222 -20.29 -3.58 13.94
C ALA A 222 -18.85 -3.05 13.90
N CYS A 223 -18.55 -2.13 12.97
CA CYS A 223 -17.24 -1.47 12.85
C CYS A 223 -17.02 -0.49 14.00
N ASP A 224 -18.01 0.35 14.34
CA ASP A 224 -17.92 1.28 15.47
C ASP A 224 -17.69 0.54 16.79
N ARG A 225 -18.43 -0.56 17.01
CA ARG A 225 -18.28 -1.41 18.20
C ARG A 225 -16.93 -2.10 18.29
N ALA A 226 -16.31 -2.43 17.15
CA ALA A 226 -14.98 -3.00 17.14
C ALA A 226 -13.94 -2.01 17.69
N ILE A 227 -14.11 -0.72 17.37
CA ILE A 227 -13.25 0.37 17.85
C ILE A 227 -13.54 0.65 19.32
N ASP A 228 -14.81 0.85 19.69
CA ASP A 228 -15.21 1.16 21.07
C ASP A 228 -14.74 0.10 22.07
N GLU A 229 -14.90 -1.19 21.76
CA GLU A 229 -14.47 -2.26 22.67
C GLU A 229 -12.94 -2.38 22.74
N ASP A 230 -12.20 -1.98 21.71
CA ASP A 230 -10.73 -1.96 21.72
C ASP A 230 -10.15 -0.75 22.47
N GLU A 231 -10.73 0.44 22.27
CA GLU A 231 -10.33 1.65 23.01
C GLU A 231 -10.50 1.50 24.52
N ASN A 232 -11.46 0.68 24.97
CA ASN A 232 -11.63 0.36 26.39
C ASN A 232 -10.51 -0.56 26.95
N ILE A 233 -9.83 -1.33 26.09
CA ILE A 233 -8.71 -2.21 26.46
C ILE A 233 -7.41 -1.39 26.57
N ALA A 234 -7.26 -0.37 25.72
CA ALA A 234 -6.11 0.51 25.72
C ALA A 234 -6.10 1.40 26.98
N SER A 235 -4.95 1.53 27.66
CA SER A 235 -4.82 2.53 28.73
C SER A 235 -5.15 3.91 28.16
N SER A 236 -5.64 4.85 28.98
CA SER A 236 -6.05 6.21 28.56
C SER A 236 -4.96 7.07 27.88
N GLU A 237 -3.76 6.51 27.67
CA GLU A 237 -2.64 7.10 26.93
C GLU A 237 -2.45 6.49 25.52
N ASN A 238 -3.24 5.47 25.14
CA ASN A 238 -3.05 4.70 23.91
C ASN A 238 -4.32 4.74 23.04
N ASP A 239 -4.22 5.29 21.83
CA ASP A 239 -5.34 5.75 20.98
C ASP A 239 -6.10 4.63 20.22
N GLY A 240 -6.05 3.37 20.68
CA GLY A 240 -6.59 2.18 19.99
C GLY A 240 -5.56 1.41 19.13
N ASP A 241 -5.84 0.15 18.83
CA ASP A 241 -4.96 -0.74 18.03
C ASP A 241 -4.87 -0.27 16.56
N THR A 242 -3.64 -0.27 16.03
CA THR A 242 -3.33 0.18 14.66
C THR A 242 -4.17 -0.54 13.60
N VAL A 243 -4.49 -1.83 13.80
CA VAL A 243 -5.32 -2.62 12.87
C VAL A 243 -6.76 -2.11 12.88
N TYR A 244 -7.37 -1.90 14.04
CA TYR A 244 -8.77 -1.47 14.11
C TYR A 244 -8.94 -0.04 13.59
N LEU A 245 -8.02 0.87 13.92
CA LEU A 245 -8.04 2.23 13.37
C LEU A 245 -7.85 2.24 11.85
N THR A 246 -6.94 1.42 11.33
CA THR A 246 -6.74 1.31 9.87
C THR A 246 -7.99 0.74 9.19
N ASN A 247 -8.60 -0.30 9.77
CA ASN A 247 -9.86 -0.86 9.29
C ASN A 247 -10.98 0.19 9.30
N ALA A 248 -11.11 0.95 10.39
CA ALA A 248 -12.08 2.03 10.52
C ALA A 248 -11.89 3.11 9.44
N SER A 249 -10.64 3.47 9.14
CA SER A 249 -10.32 4.38 8.05
C SER A 249 -10.83 3.86 6.70
N GLU A 250 -10.62 2.58 6.40
CA GLU A 250 -11.13 2.01 5.16
C GLU A 250 -12.66 2.00 5.09
N VAL A 251 -13.32 1.70 6.21
CA VAL A 251 -14.78 1.74 6.28
C VAL A 251 -15.27 3.16 5.99
N ALA A 252 -14.72 4.16 6.67
CA ALA A 252 -15.04 5.56 6.44
C ALA A 252 -14.80 5.98 4.98
N LEU A 253 -13.70 5.54 4.36
CA LEU A 253 -13.45 5.77 2.93
C LEU A 253 -14.51 5.14 2.03
N SER A 254 -14.94 3.91 2.32
CA SER A 254 -16.01 3.24 1.57
C SER A 254 -17.36 3.94 1.70
N LEU A 255 -17.55 4.73 2.78
CA LEU A 255 -18.68 5.61 3.01
C LEU A 255 -18.48 7.03 2.46
N LEU A 256 -17.32 7.31 1.84
CA LEU A 256 -16.89 8.61 1.34
C LEU A 256 -16.68 9.68 2.44
N GLU A 257 -16.49 9.24 3.68
CA GLU A 257 -16.22 10.07 4.86
C GLU A 257 -14.71 10.33 4.98
N MET A 258 -14.16 11.04 4.00
CA MET A 258 -12.71 11.24 3.83
C MET A 258 -12.01 11.89 5.04
N GLU A 259 -12.71 12.74 5.79
CA GLU A 259 -12.15 13.42 6.96
C GLU A 259 -12.05 12.49 8.16
N GLU A 260 -13.09 11.69 8.38
CA GLU A 260 -13.10 10.69 9.43
C GLU A 260 -12.07 9.60 9.14
N ALA A 261 -11.97 9.17 7.88
CA ALA A 261 -10.94 8.25 7.45
C ALA A 261 -9.53 8.75 7.77
N GLU A 262 -9.25 10.02 7.54
CA GLU A 262 -7.97 10.64 7.84
C GLU A 262 -7.74 10.76 9.35
N ASN A 263 -8.78 11.09 10.12
CA ASN A 263 -8.70 11.13 11.58
C ASN A 263 -8.25 9.77 12.17
N PHE A 264 -8.84 8.67 11.68
CA PHE A 264 -8.43 7.34 12.10
C PHE A 264 -6.96 7.04 11.75
N LEU A 265 -6.48 7.45 10.56
CA LEU A 265 -5.08 7.28 10.17
C LEU A 265 -4.14 8.15 11.01
N ASP A 266 -4.55 9.38 11.34
CA ASP A 266 -3.80 10.26 12.22
C ASP A 266 -3.62 9.67 13.61
N ARG A 267 -4.65 9.00 14.14
CA ARG A 267 -4.58 8.26 15.40
C ARG A 267 -3.68 7.02 15.25
N ALA A 268 -3.88 6.23 14.20
CA ALA A 268 -3.11 5.00 13.95
C ALA A 268 -1.60 5.27 13.76
N THR A 269 -1.23 6.46 13.28
CA THR A 269 0.17 6.85 13.04
C THR A 269 0.88 7.42 14.28
N ARG A 270 0.18 7.63 15.41
CA ARG A 270 0.77 8.11 16.67
C ARG A 270 1.68 7.08 17.33
N VAL A 271 1.31 5.80 17.24
CA VAL A 271 2.03 4.69 17.85
C VAL A 271 2.63 3.81 16.76
N LEU A 272 3.96 3.70 16.74
CA LEU A 272 4.67 2.81 15.84
C LEU A 272 4.71 1.41 16.44
N ASN A 273 3.76 0.56 16.06
CA ASN A 273 3.75 -0.85 16.45
C ASN A 273 4.51 -1.68 15.39
N PRO A 274 5.72 -2.20 15.68
CA PRO A 274 6.49 -2.99 14.72
C PRO A 274 5.92 -4.40 14.46
N GLU A 275 5.00 -4.87 15.31
CA GLU A 275 4.30 -6.15 15.18
C GLU A 275 2.96 -6.02 14.44
N SER A 276 2.51 -4.79 14.16
CA SER A 276 1.27 -4.55 13.42
C SER A 276 1.41 -4.98 11.96
N VAL A 277 0.51 -5.86 11.54
CA VAL A 277 0.34 -6.20 10.12
C VAL A 277 -0.24 -5.05 9.30
N ALA A 278 -0.98 -4.14 9.96
CA ALA A 278 -1.49 -2.91 9.36
C ALA A 278 -0.43 -1.82 9.35
N ASP A 279 -0.19 -1.26 8.17
CA ASP A 279 0.60 -0.04 8.01
C ASP A 279 -0.33 1.15 7.68
N PRO A 280 -0.59 2.04 8.65
CA PRO A 280 -1.45 3.20 8.41
C PRO A 280 -0.82 4.21 7.45
N TRP A 281 0.51 4.21 7.26
CA TRP A 281 1.18 5.12 6.35
C TRP A 281 0.92 4.80 4.88
N ILE A 282 0.63 3.53 4.55
CA ILE A 282 0.22 3.14 3.19
C ILE A 282 -1.07 3.88 2.80
N TYR A 283 -2.09 3.81 3.65
CA TYR A 283 -3.37 4.47 3.43
C TYR A 283 -3.26 5.99 3.48
N LYS A 284 -2.45 6.51 4.41
CA LYS A 284 -2.18 7.95 4.50
C LYS A 284 -1.49 8.48 3.25
N LEU A 285 -0.57 7.72 2.67
CA LEU A 285 0.08 8.05 1.40
C LEU A 285 -0.93 8.05 0.25
N TYR A 286 -1.81 7.05 0.15
CA TYR A 286 -2.84 7.01 -0.88
C TYR A 286 -3.83 8.18 -0.79
N ILE A 287 -4.37 8.46 0.40
CA ILE A 287 -5.37 9.53 0.57
C ILE A 287 -4.79 10.92 0.32
N THR A 288 -3.56 11.19 0.78
CA THR A 288 -2.89 12.48 0.54
C THR A 288 -2.55 12.67 -0.94
N MET A 289 -2.11 11.62 -1.64
CA MET A 289 -1.95 11.66 -3.10
C MET A 289 -3.26 11.98 -3.81
N ASN A 290 -4.36 11.27 -3.50
CA ASN A 290 -5.66 11.49 -4.15
C ASN A 290 -6.15 12.93 -4.00
N GLN A 291 -5.85 13.55 -2.86
CA GLN A 291 -6.20 14.93 -2.53
C GLN A 291 -5.21 15.99 -3.06
N GLY A 292 -4.17 15.58 -3.79
CA GLY A 292 -3.16 16.50 -4.33
C GLY A 292 -2.24 17.13 -3.28
N ARG A 293 -2.21 16.59 -2.06
CA ARG A 293 -1.35 17.05 -0.95
C ARG A 293 0.02 16.37 -1.04
N PHE A 294 0.77 16.67 -2.11
CA PHE A 294 1.99 15.92 -2.46
C PHE A 294 3.15 16.07 -1.47
N GLU A 295 3.25 17.20 -0.75
CA GLU A 295 4.25 17.37 0.31
C GLU A 295 3.96 16.43 1.49
N GLU A 296 2.69 16.37 1.93
CA GLU A 296 2.25 15.46 2.99
C GLU A 296 2.36 14.00 2.55
N ALA A 297 2.08 13.69 1.28
CA ALA A 297 2.33 12.38 0.71
C ALA A 297 3.82 11.99 0.81
N ARG A 298 4.73 12.88 0.45
CA ARG A 298 6.18 12.64 0.59
C ARG A 298 6.55 12.39 2.05
N GLU A 299 6.01 13.17 2.99
CA GLU A 299 6.25 12.96 4.42
C GLU A 299 5.71 11.62 4.93
N ALA A 300 4.51 11.23 4.50
CA ALA A 300 3.93 9.93 4.81
C ALA A 300 4.81 8.78 4.27
N MET A 301 5.34 8.92 3.05
CA MET A 301 6.29 7.96 2.47
C MET A 301 7.57 7.86 3.31
N ASP A 302 8.16 8.98 3.73
CA ASP A 302 9.36 8.97 4.57
C ASP A 302 9.12 8.27 5.92
N ARG A 303 7.95 8.51 6.53
CA ARG A 303 7.55 7.87 7.80
C ARG A 303 7.26 6.39 7.65
N MET A 304 6.63 5.98 6.54
CA MET A 304 6.43 4.57 6.18
C MET A 304 7.76 3.81 6.11
N LEU A 305 8.78 4.41 5.47
CA LEU A 305 10.10 3.78 5.34
C LEU A 305 10.78 3.58 6.70
N LEU A 306 10.68 4.57 7.60
CA LEU A 306 11.20 4.46 8.96
C LEU A 306 10.48 3.38 9.77
N TRP A 307 9.15 3.30 9.66
CA TRP A 307 8.38 2.25 10.33
C TRP A 307 8.77 0.86 9.81
N ARG A 308 8.88 0.71 8.48
CA ARG A 308 9.28 -0.53 7.82
C ARG A 308 10.63 -1.06 8.29
N GLU A 309 11.62 -0.19 8.52
CA GLU A 309 12.94 -0.61 9.04
C GLU A 309 12.87 -1.22 10.45
N ASN A 310 11.83 -0.90 11.22
CA ASN A 310 11.63 -1.38 12.58
C ASN A 310 10.66 -2.56 12.67
N GLN A 311 10.02 -2.98 11.56
CA GLN A 311 9.06 -4.09 11.57
C GLN A 311 9.72 -5.42 11.91
N VAL A 312 8.95 -6.30 12.57
CA VAL A 312 9.37 -7.69 12.76
C VAL A 312 9.38 -8.44 11.40
N PRO A 313 10.29 -9.40 11.20
CA PRO A 313 10.47 -10.08 9.92
C PRO A 313 9.20 -10.71 9.34
N VAL A 314 8.36 -11.33 10.17
CA VAL A 314 7.11 -11.96 9.71
C VAL A 314 6.14 -10.94 9.11
N VAL A 315 6.06 -9.74 9.69
CA VAL A 315 5.20 -8.67 9.17
C VAL A 315 5.75 -8.19 7.82
N THR A 316 7.07 -8.10 7.67
CA THR A 316 7.71 -7.67 6.41
C THR A 316 7.31 -8.56 5.24
N VAL A 317 7.17 -9.88 5.42
CA VAL A 317 6.74 -10.77 4.31
C VAL A 317 5.25 -10.70 4.00
N MET A 318 4.48 -9.91 4.76
CA MET A 318 3.03 -9.78 4.62
C MET A 318 2.59 -8.45 3.97
N ASN A 319 3.42 -7.40 4.03
CA ASN A 319 3.08 -6.08 3.46
C ASN A 319 4.20 -5.42 2.62
N ARG A 320 5.26 -6.15 2.29
CA ARG A 320 6.38 -5.61 1.49
C ARG A 320 5.97 -5.24 0.08
N ALA A 321 5.21 -6.10 -0.62
CA ALA A 321 4.76 -5.80 -1.97
C ALA A 321 3.85 -4.57 -1.96
N GLU A 322 3.02 -4.38 -0.92
CA GLU A 322 2.24 -3.16 -0.75
C GLU A 322 3.08 -1.90 -0.57
N HIS A 323 4.13 -1.94 0.26
CA HIS A 323 5.07 -0.81 0.38
C HIS A 323 5.69 -0.44 -0.97
N LEU A 324 6.05 -1.45 -1.78
CA LEU A 324 6.58 -1.26 -3.12
C LEU A 324 5.54 -0.65 -4.06
N MET A 325 4.29 -1.11 -4.00
CA MET A 325 3.18 -0.63 -4.84
C MET A 325 2.79 0.82 -4.53
N VAL A 326 2.61 1.18 -3.25
CA VAL A 326 2.23 2.55 -2.87
C VAL A 326 3.36 3.52 -3.20
N SER A 327 4.62 3.13 -2.96
CA SER A 327 5.80 3.92 -3.35
C SER A 327 5.88 4.08 -4.86
N ALA A 328 5.62 3.02 -5.64
CA ALA A 328 5.58 3.09 -7.08
C ALA A 328 4.47 4.02 -7.59
N SER A 329 3.31 4.04 -6.93
CA SER A 329 2.22 4.96 -7.25
C SER A 329 2.66 6.42 -7.10
N PHE A 330 3.34 6.76 -6.00
CA PHE A 330 3.94 8.08 -5.80
C PHE A 330 4.97 8.41 -6.89
N LEU A 331 5.83 7.45 -7.24
CA LEU A 331 6.86 7.62 -8.28
C LEU A 331 6.29 7.76 -9.70
N ILE A 332 5.14 7.14 -9.98
CA ILE A 332 4.41 7.36 -11.23
C ILE A 332 3.92 8.82 -11.30
N LEU A 333 3.41 9.36 -10.19
CA LEU A 333 2.97 10.76 -10.11
C LEU A 333 4.15 11.73 -10.25
N SER A 334 5.30 11.45 -9.63
CA SER A 334 6.51 12.25 -9.76
C SER A 334 7.33 11.99 -11.03
N GLY A 335 6.74 11.38 -12.07
CA GLY A 335 7.42 11.18 -13.36
C GLY A 335 8.59 10.17 -13.34
N GLN A 336 8.87 9.53 -12.20
CA GLN A 336 9.94 8.56 -11.98
C GLN A 336 9.56 7.14 -12.45
N GLY A 337 9.12 7.03 -13.71
CA GLY A 337 8.62 5.78 -14.28
C GLY A 337 9.61 4.60 -14.24
N GLU A 338 10.92 4.87 -14.37
CA GLU A 338 11.94 3.81 -14.28
C GLU A 338 12.02 3.22 -12.88
N GLN A 339 12.07 4.06 -11.85
CA GLN A 339 12.13 3.61 -10.46
C GLN A 339 10.85 2.86 -10.09
N ALA A 340 9.69 3.40 -10.47
CA ALA A 340 8.39 2.76 -10.28
C ALA A 340 8.32 1.38 -10.97
N ALA A 341 8.83 1.26 -12.20
CA ALA A 341 8.81 0.00 -12.95
C ALA A 341 9.66 -1.08 -12.27
N ARG A 342 10.78 -0.67 -11.64
CA ARG A 342 11.62 -1.59 -10.86
C ARG A 342 10.92 -2.07 -9.58
N LEU A 343 10.27 -1.17 -8.83
CA LEU A 343 9.57 -1.54 -7.60
C LEU A 343 8.39 -2.48 -7.88
N THR A 344 7.56 -2.14 -8.88
CA THR A 344 6.40 -2.96 -9.28
C THR A 344 6.82 -4.31 -9.87
N SER A 345 7.95 -4.37 -10.58
CA SER A 345 8.51 -5.66 -11.02
C SER A 345 8.93 -6.54 -9.84
N THR A 346 9.50 -5.94 -8.78
CA THR A 346 9.88 -6.68 -7.57
C THR A 346 8.63 -7.16 -6.82
N ALA A 347 7.60 -6.31 -6.68
CA ALA A 347 6.32 -6.69 -6.07
C ALA A 347 5.69 -7.91 -6.77
N LEU A 348 5.69 -7.93 -8.10
CA LEU A 348 5.19 -9.07 -8.90
C LEU A 348 6.01 -10.36 -8.72
N SER A 349 7.33 -10.25 -8.52
CA SER A 349 8.19 -11.43 -8.36
C SER A 349 8.25 -11.96 -6.93
N GLU A 350 7.91 -11.11 -5.97
CA GLU A 350 8.00 -11.37 -4.53
C GLU A 350 6.68 -10.97 -3.85
N PRO A 351 5.57 -11.68 -4.14
CA PRO A 351 4.26 -11.34 -3.61
C PRO A 351 4.18 -11.56 -2.10
N ASP A 352 3.32 -10.77 -1.46
CA ASP A 352 3.07 -10.81 -0.03
C ASP A 352 2.34 -12.09 0.40
N ARG A 353 2.46 -12.43 1.69
CA ARG A 353 1.65 -13.46 2.35
C ARG A 353 0.38 -12.85 2.91
N ASN A 354 -0.75 -13.10 2.23
CA ASN A 354 -1.98 -12.33 2.43
C ASN A 354 -2.97 -12.96 3.44
N GLY A 355 -2.55 -13.91 4.25
CA GLY A 355 -3.42 -14.60 5.20
C GLY A 355 -4.11 -13.68 6.22
N SER A 356 -3.48 -12.55 6.57
CA SER A 356 -4.04 -11.57 7.51
C SER A 356 -4.79 -10.41 6.83
N PHE A 357 -4.92 -10.44 5.51
CA PHE A 357 -5.63 -9.42 4.74
C PHE A 357 -6.87 -10.01 4.11
N SER A 358 -7.96 -9.24 4.05
CA SER A 358 -9.22 -9.69 3.46
C SER A 358 -9.06 -9.96 1.96
N ALA A 359 -8.27 -9.13 1.27
CA ALA A 359 -7.97 -9.30 -0.14
C ALA A 359 -7.21 -10.60 -0.42
N ASP A 360 -7.53 -11.26 -1.51
CA ASP A 360 -6.86 -12.47 -1.98
C ASP A 360 -5.57 -12.16 -2.76
N ASP A 361 -4.80 -13.23 -3.06
CA ASP A 361 -3.52 -13.11 -3.76
C ASP A 361 -3.70 -12.60 -5.19
N ALA A 362 -4.78 -13.02 -5.87
CA ALA A 362 -5.05 -12.61 -7.25
C ALA A 362 -5.37 -11.12 -7.35
N GLN A 363 -6.05 -10.56 -6.34
CA GLN A 363 -6.31 -9.13 -6.21
C GLN A 363 -4.99 -8.36 -6.08
N LYS A 364 -4.08 -8.73 -5.16
CA LYS A 364 -2.78 -8.03 -5.03
C LYS A 364 -1.91 -8.15 -6.28
N ASP A 365 -1.89 -9.31 -6.91
CA ASP A 365 -1.16 -9.53 -8.16
C ASP A 365 -1.74 -8.70 -9.32
N SER A 366 -3.07 -8.56 -9.38
CA SER A 366 -3.75 -7.75 -10.41
C SER A 366 -3.36 -6.28 -10.30
N VAL A 367 -3.30 -5.75 -9.07
CA VAL A 367 -2.88 -4.37 -8.79
C VAL A 367 -1.40 -4.17 -9.09
N SER A 368 -0.55 -5.10 -8.66
CA SER A 368 0.89 -5.06 -8.95
C SER A 368 1.13 -5.03 -10.46
N ALA A 369 0.38 -5.83 -11.23
CA ALA A 369 0.47 -5.87 -12.69
C ALA A 369 -0.06 -4.58 -13.35
N LEU A 370 -1.16 -4.01 -12.84
CA LEU A 370 -1.71 -2.73 -13.29
C LEU A 370 -0.71 -1.59 -13.07
N LEU A 371 -0.13 -1.48 -11.87
CA LEU A 371 0.89 -0.47 -11.56
C LEU A 371 2.16 -0.69 -12.38
N HIS A 372 2.58 -1.94 -12.61
CA HIS A 372 3.71 -2.24 -13.48
C HIS A 372 3.47 -1.79 -14.92
N MET A 373 2.26 -1.96 -15.44
CA MET A 373 1.88 -1.42 -16.74
C MET A 373 2.04 0.10 -16.76
N LEU A 374 1.43 0.81 -15.81
CA LEU A 374 1.44 2.27 -15.76
C LEU A 374 2.85 2.85 -15.58
N ALA A 375 3.68 2.21 -14.77
CA ALA A 375 5.08 2.60 -14.58
C ALA A 375 5.89 2.49 -15.89
N ASN A 376 5.73 1.39 -16.62
CA ASN A 376 6.41 1.19 -17.90
C ASN A 376 5.89 2.13 -19.00
N GLU A 377 4.60 2.46 -19.00
CA GLU A 377 4.05 3.47 -19.92
C GLU A 377 4.57 4.86 -19.61
N THR A 378 4.64 5.23 -18.33
CA THR A 378 5.21 6.50 -17.88
C THR A 378 6.68 6.59 -18.28
N TRP A 379 7.45 5.53 -18.06
CA TRP A 379 8.85 5.44 -18.50
C TRP A 379 8.99 5.57 -20.02
N TYR A 380 8.14 4.87 -20.77
CA TYR A 380 8.10 4.97 -22.23
C TYR A 380 7.89 6.41 -22.71
N GLN A 381 6.95 7.15 -22.11
CA GLN A 381 6.68 8.55 -22.47
C GLN A 381 7.87 9.47 -22.18
N VAL A 382 8.52 9.31 -21.02
CA VAL A 382 9.76 10.06 -20.70
C VAL A 382 10.87 9.76 -21.72
N GLN A 383 11.01 8.52 -22.17
CA GLN A 383 11.99 8.18 -23.20
C GLN A 383 11.65 8.80 -24.57
N LEU A 384 10.38 8.91 -24.93
CA LEU A 384 9.96 9.61 -26.16
C LEU A 384 10.23 11.12 -26.09
N GLU A 385 9.98 11.73 -24.94
CA GLU A 385 10.29 13.14 -24.66
C GLU A 385 11.79 13.41 -24.80
N GLN A 386 12.63 12.53 -24.25
CA GLN A 386 14.10 12.62 -24.39
C GLN A 386 14.55 12.44 -25.84
N ALA A 387 13.99 11.45 -26.54
CA ALA A 387 14.32 11.17 -27.93
C ALA A 387 13.94 12.31 -28.88
N ALA A 388 12.96 13.14 -28.53
CA ALA A 388 12.57 14.31 -29.33
C ALA A 388 13.66 15.38 -29.42
N THR A 389 14.64 15.36 -28.52
CA THR A 389 15.78 16.30 -28.51
C THR A 389 17.03 15.75 -29.19
N MET A 390 16.96 14.55 -29.76
CA MET A 390 18.08 13.84 -30.37
C MET A 390 18.09 13.96 -31.90
N ASP A 391 19.26 13.70 -32.48
CA ASP A 391 19.45 13.63 -33.92
C ASP A 391 18.68 12.44 -34.52
N PHE A 392 18.44 12.46 -35.84
CA PHE A 392 17.56 11.49 -36.50
C PHE A 392 17.93 10.01 -36.22
N MET A 393 19.23 9.68 -36.30
CA MET A 393 19.71 8.31 -36.09
C MET A 393 19.56 7.89 -34.63
N ASP A 394 20.04 8.72 -33.70
CA ASP A 394 19.96 8.48 -32.26
C ASP A 394 18.51 8.42 -31.77
N ARG A 395 17.65 9.31 -32.26
CA ARG A 395 16.21 9.30 -31.98
C ARG A 395 15.55 8.00 -32.42
N THR A 396 15.91 7.49 -33.60
CA THR A 396 15.35 6.23 -34.10
C THR A 396 15.80 5.06 -33.22
N GLN A 397 17.07 5.02 -32.86
CA GLN A 397 17.61 4.01 -31.95
C GLN A 397 16.97 4.11 -30.55
N ALA A 398 16.82 5.31 -30.00
CA ALA A 398 16.20 5.56 -28.70
C ALA A 398 14.72 5.12 -28.70
N ARG A 399 13.96 5.42 -29.76
CA ARG A 399 12.57 4.95 -29.90
C ARG A 399 12.47 3.44 -30.01
N LEU A 400 13.39 2.79 -30.73
CA LEU A 400 13.45 1.34 -30.80
C LEU A 400 13.76 0.72 -29.43
N ALA A 401 14.70 1.31 -28.68
CA ALA A 401 15.00 0.88 -27.31
C ALA A 401 13.79 1.07 -26.37
N ALA A 402 13.06 2.19 -26.50
CA ALA A 402 11.90 2.49 -25.69
C ALA A 402 10.75 1.50 -25.87
N ASN A 403 10.63 0.86 -27.04
CA ASN A 403 9.62 -0.19 -27.26
C ASN A 403 9.74 -1.38 -26.31
N ARG A 404 10.90 -1.58 -25.66
CA ARG A 404 11.04 -2.57 -24.58
C ARG A 404 10.04 -2.30 -23.46
N GLN A 405 9.89 -1.04 -23.04
CA GLN A 405 8.96 -0.67 -21.97
C GLN A 405 7.51 -0.80 -22.43
N ARG A 406 7.22 -0.43 -23.68
CA ARG A 406 5.90 -0.64 -24.27
C ARG A 406 5.52 -2.13 -24.30
N PHE A 407 6.46 -3.01 -24.60
CA PHE A 407 6.23 -4.46 -24.57
C PHE A 407 6.04 -4.99 -23.14
N ALA A 408 6.85 -4.52 -22.19
CA ALA A 408 6.67 -4.85 -20.77
C ALA A 408 5.30 -4.39 -20.25
N ALA A 409 4.88 -3.17 -20.57
CA ALA A 409 3.55 -2.66 -20.25
C ALA A 409 2.45 -3.54 -20.86
N TRP A 410 2.59 -3.94 -22.12
CA TRP A 410 1.61 -4.82 -22.77
C TRP A 410 1.51 -6.19 -22.07
N LEU A 411 2.63 -6.82 -21.71
CA LEU A 411 2.63 -8.08 -20.96
C LEU A 411 1.97 -7.92 -19.60
N ALA A 412 2.32 -6.87 -18.86
CA ALA A 412 1.74 -6.55 -17.56
C ALA A 412 0.22 -6.30 -17.67
N ALA A 413 -0.22 -5.59 -18.71
CA ALA A 413 -1.63 -5.36 -19.00
C ALA A 413 -2.40 -6.67 -19.26
N ARG A 414 -1.80 -7.63 -19.99
CA ARG A 414 -2.43 -8.95 -20.22
C ARG A 414 -2.52 -9.74 -18.91
N HIS A 415 -1.50 -9.67 -18.07
CA HIS A 415 -1.50 -10.32 -16.76
C HIS A 415 -2.59 -9.73 -15.85
N ALA A 416 -2.61 -8.40 -15.69
CA ALA A 416 -3.63 -7.69 -14.92
C ALA A 416 -5.04 -8.03 -15.42
N ALA A 417 -5.29 -7.94 -16.72
CA ALA A 417 -6.59 -8.26 -17.31
C ALA A 417 -7.04 -9.72 -17.07
N SER A 418 -6.10 -10.67 -17.00
CA SER A 418 -6.44 -12.07 -16.72
C SER A 418 -6.87 -12.30 -15.27
N LEU A 419 -6.30 -11.54 -14.33
CA LEU A 419 -6.63 -11.62 -12.90
C LEU A 419 -7.91 -10.84 -12.59
N PHE A 420 -8.10 -9.69 -13.24
CA PHE A 420 -9.35 -8.93 -13.19
C PHE A 420 -10.52 -9.62 -13.89
N ALA A 421 -10.33 -10.72 -14.62
CA ALA A 421 -11.41 -11.31 -15.42
C ALA A 421 -12.57 -11.91 -14.58
N ASP A 422 -12.39 -12.09 -13.27
CA ASP A 422 -13.46 -12.52 -12.37
C ASP A 422 -14.52 -11.42 -12.20
N GLU A 423 -15.77 -11.76 -12.54
CA GLU A 423 -16.86 -10.80 -12.50
C GLU A 423 -17.21 -10.34 -11.08
N ALA A 424 -17.17 -11.22 -10.09
CA ALA A 424 -17.51 -10.86 -8.72
C ALA A 424 -16.48 -9.88 -8.14
N VAL A 425 -15.20 -10.13 -8.43
CA VAL A 425 -14.10 -9.21 -8.10
C VAL A 425 -14.31 -7.85 -8.75
N LEU A 426 -14.64 -7.80 -10.05
CA LEU A 426 -14.87 -6.52 -10.73
C LEU A 426 -16.09 -5.75 -10.24
N LEU A 427 -17.19 -6.43 -9.97
CA LEU A 427 -18.37 -5.78 -9.41
C LEU A 427 -18.09 -5.18 -8.04
N ASN A 428 -17.30 -5.88 -7.22
CA ASN A 428 -16.84 -5.38 -5.93
C ASN A 428 -15.94 -4.15 -6.07
N ARG A 429 -14.99 -4.24 -7.00
CA ARG A 429 -13.97 -3.23 -7.31
C ARG A 429 -14.55 -1.92 -7.85
N LEU A 430 -15.66 -1.98 -8.58
CA LEU A 430 -16.33 -0.78 -9.10
C LEU A 430 -16.95 0.09 -8.00
N ARG A 431 -17.07 -0.40 -6.76
CA ARG A 431 -17.46 0.42 -5.62
C ARG A 431 -16.35 1.42 -5.29
N PRO A 432 -16.65 2.70 -5.07
CA PRO A 432 -15.66 3.66 -4.58
C PRO A 432 -14.96 3.11 -3.32
N TYR A 433 -13.63 3.15 -3.31
CA TYR A 433 -12.79 2.66 -2.22
C TYR A 433 -13.02 1.19 -1.85
N ALA A 434 -13.54 0.39 -2.80
CA ALA A 434 -13.89 -1.03 -2.72
C ALA A 434 -13.45 -1.74 -1.42
N PRO A 435 -14.31 -1.80 -0.39
CA PRO A 435 -13.92 -2.40 0.87
C PRO A 435 -13.66 -3.91 0.68
N LEU A 436 -12.78 -4.46 1.52
CA LEU A 436 -12.23 -5.83 1.45
C LEU A 436 -11.30 -6.13 0.27
N ASP A 437 -11.10 -5.18 -0.65
CA ASP A 437 -10.19 -5.33 -1.79
C ASP A 437 -8.93 -4.49 -1.60
N VAL A 438 -7.86 -4.79 -2.34
CA VAL A 438 -6.58 -4.07 -2.31
C VAL A 438 -6.81 -2.62 -2.69
N HIS A 439 -6.34 -1.66 -1.90
CA HIS A 439 -6.58 -0.27 -2.22
C HIS A 439 -5.84 0.14 -3.50
N ILE A 440 -6.60 0.64 -4.48
CA ILE A 440 -6.07 1.30 -5.69
C ILE A 440 -6.58 2.73 -5.63
N PRO A 441 -5.72 3.73 -5.91
CA PRO A 441 -6.17 5.10 -6.06
C PRO A 441 -7.29 5.27 -7.09
N GLU A 442 -8.34 6.02 -6.76
CA GLU A 442 -9.51 6.22 -7.63
C GLU A 442 -9.16 6.87 -8.98
N TRP A 443 -8.03 7.57 -9.10
CA TRP A 443 -7.54 8.12 -10.36
C TRP A 443 -6.86 7.08 -11.28
N ILE A 444 -6.47 5.93 -10.72
CA ILE A 444 -5.92 4.76 -11.44
C ILE A 444 -7.05 3.82 -11.88
N GLU A 445 -8.08 3.63 -11.05
CA GLU A 445 -9.20 2.71 -11.30
C GLU A 445 -9.78 2.76 -12.75
N PRO A 446 -10.00 3.94 -13.37
CA PRO A 446 -10.45 4.02 -14.77
C PRO A 446 -9.55 3.32 -15.80
N GLU A 447 -8.28 3.06 -15.50
CA GLU A 447 -7.35 2.31 -16.36
C GLU A 447 -7.83 0.88 -16.65
N ILE A 448 -8.61 0.29 -15.73
CA ILE A 448 -9.21 -1.04 -15.90
C ILE A 448 -10.10 -1.09 -17.16
N VAL A 449 -10.70 0.04 -17.56
CA VAL A 449 -11.49 0.13 -18.80
C VAL A 449 -10.66 -0.18 -20.04
N ARG A 450 -9.40 0.24 -20.06
CA ARG A 450 -8.47 -0.04 -21.15
C ARG A 450 -7.98 -1.49 -21.12
N LEU A 451 -7.87 -2.09 -19.94
CA LEU A 451 -7.45 -3.48 -19.77
C LEU A 451 -8.51 -4.47 -20.29
N LEU A 452 -9.74 -4.32 -19.82
CA LEU A 452 -10.86 -5.26 -20.09
C LEU A 452 -11.64 -4.92 -21.35
N GLY A 453 -11.58 -3.66 -21.77
CA GLY A 453 -12.27 -3.16 -22.95
C GLY A 453 -13.63 -2.55 -22.66
N THR A 454 -13.98 -1.56 -23.46
CA THR A 454 -15.15 -0.70 -23.24
C THR A 454 -16.50 -1.41 -23.37
N GLY A 455 -16.56 -2.58 -24.02
CA GLY A 455 -17.79 -3.37 -24.12
C GLY A 455 -18.11 -4.11 -22.82
N VAL A 456 -17.11 -4.80 -22.25
CA VAL A 456 -17.23 -5.52 -20.98
C VAL A 456 -17.51 -4.53 -19.85
N MET A 457 -16.72 -3.46 -19.77
CA MET A 457 -16.89 -2.46 -18.71
C MET A 457 -18.21 -1.71 -18.78
N SER A 458 -18.76 -1.41 -19.96
CA SER A 458 -20.10 -0.81 -20.03
C SER A 458 -21.16 -1.72 -19.39
N GLY A 459 -21.10 -3.03 -19.65
CA GLY A 459 -22.06 -3.98 -19.07
C GLY A 459 -21.92 -4.14 -17.56
N LEU A 460 -20.67 -4.20 -17.07
CA LEU A 460 -20.38 -4.29 -15.63
C LEU A 460 -20.75 -3.01 -14.88
N LEU A 461 -20.48 -1.84 -15.47
CA LEU A 461 -20.77 -0.55 -14.86
C LEU A 461 -22.28 -0.36 -14.63
N GLU A 462 -23.12 -0.71 -15.61
CA GLU A 462 -24.57 -0.67 -15.44
C GLU A 462 -25.05 -1.66 -14.37
N ARG A 463 -24.47 -2.87 -14.34
CA ARG A 463 -24.81 -3.88 -13.33
C ARG A 463 -24.46 -3.38 -11.93
N ALA A 464 -23.23 -2.90 -11.73
CA ALA A 464 -22.76 -2.31 -10.48
C ALA A 464 -23.68 -1.16 -10.02
N ARG A 465 -24.08 -0.27 -10.94
CA ARG A 465 -25.03 0.80 -10.65
C ARG A 465 -26.38 0.27 -10.16
N THR A 466 -26.99 -0.68 -10.88
CA THR A 466 -28.28 -1.27 -10.47
C THR A 466 -28.20 -2.08 -9.18
N SER A 467 -27.03 -2.66 -8.87
CA SER A 467 -26.76 -3.37 -7.63
C SER A 467 -26.52 -2.44 -6.44
N GLY A 468 -26.29 -1.15 -6.69
CA GLY A 468 -26.17 -0.10 -5.66
C GLY A 468 -24.74 0.34 -5.36
N ALA A 469 -23.76 -0.02 -6.19
CA ALA A 469 -22.33 0.30 -5.97
C ALA A 469 -22.04 1.81 -5.87
N PHE A 470 -22.87 2.64 -6.51
CA PHE A 470 -22.68 4.09 -6.61
C PHE A 470 -23.74 4.89 -5.84
N LEU A 471 -24.48 4.27 -4.91
CA LEU A 471 -25.59 4.93 -4.19
C LEU A 471 -25.13 6.14 -3.38
N LEU A 472 -23.92 6.10 -2.81
CA LEU A 472 -23.38 7.22 -2.03
C LEU A 472 -22.99 8.41 -2.91
N ASN A 473 -22.50 8.16 -4.12
CA ASN A 473 -22.11 9.20 -5.06
C ASN A 473 -22.04 8.66 -6.51
N GLU A 474 -22.96 9.13 -7.37
CA GLU A 474 -22.98 8.73 -8.78
C GLU A 474 -21.83 9.35 -9.60
N GLY A 475 -21.08 10.32 -9.07
CA GLY A 475 -19.93 10.92 -9.73
C GLY A 475 -18.86 9.90 -10.13
N TYR A 476 -18.65 8.86 -9.32
CA TYR A 476 -17.74 7.75 -9.66
C TYR A 476 -18.26 6.92 -10.83
N TYR A 477 -19.56 6.68 -10.94
CA TYR A 477 -20.14 6.04 -12.13
C TYR A 477 -19.84 6.85 -13.40
N PHE A 478 -20.05 8.17 -13.34
CA PHE A 478 -19.80 9.05 -14.47
C PHE A 478 -18.30 9.17 -14.80
N SER A 479 -17.40 8.96 -13.84
CA SER A 479 -15.96 8.96 -14.11
C SER A 479 -15.56 7.77 -15.01
N TYR A 480 -16.06 6.56 -14.72
CA TYR A 480 -15.89 5.40 -15.59
C TYR A 480 -16.57 5.58 -16.95
N ALA A 481 -17.79 6.14 -16.97
CA ALA A 481 -18.52 6.41 -18.22
C ALA A 481 -17.75 7.38 -19.13
N THR A 482 -17.11 8.39 -18.54
CA THR A 482 -16.24 9.34 -19.25
C THR A 482 -15.05 8.64 -19.90
N GLU A 483 -14.38 7.75 -19.18
CA GLU A 483 -13.25 6.99 -19.70
C GLU A 483 -13.66 6.02 -20.82
N ILE A 484 -14.81 5.34 -20.66
CA ILE A 484 -15.41 4.49 -21.70
C ILE A 484 -15.69 5.30 -22.98
N ALA A 485 -16.29 6.49 -22.84
CA ALA A 485 -16.61 7.38 -23.96
C ALA A 485 -15.34 7.90 -24.66
N ALA A 486 -14.31 8.24 -23.88
CA ALA A 486 -13.03 8.70 -24.41
C ALA A 486 -12.34 7.60 -25.24
N LEU A 487 -12.29 6.37 -24.73
CA LEU A 487 -11.74 5.23 -25.45
C LEU A 487 -12.57 4.84 -26.69
N LYS A 488 -13.88 5.11 -26.69
CA LYS A 488 -14.77 4.95 -27.86
C LYS A 488 -14.69 6.13 -28.85
N LYS A 489 -13.92 7.18 -28.56
CA LYS A 489 -13.81 8.42 -29.35
C LYS A 489 -15.16 9.11 -29.57
N ARG A 490 -15.92 9.27 -28.48
CA ARG A 490 -17.25 9.91 -28.49
C ARG A 490 -17.21 11.21 -27.69
N PRO A 491 -16.73 12.31 -28.29
CA PRO A 491 -16.40 13.53 -27.55
C PRO A 491 -17.61 14.16 -26.85
N ASN A 492 -18.81 14.12 -27.46
CA ASN A 492 -20.03 14.64 -26.82
C ASN A 492 -20.39 13.86 -25.54
N GLU A 493 -20.27 12.52 -25.57
CA GLU A 493 -20.51 11.67 -24.39
C GLU A 493 -19.43 11.90 -23.32
N VAL A 494 -18.18 12.21 -23.71
CA VAL A 494 -17.12 12.59 -22.75
C VAL A 494 -17.47 13.89 -22.04
N LEU A 495 -17.97 14.90 -22.76
CA LEU A 495 -18.36 16.17 -22.14
C LEU A 495 -19.56 15.99 -21.22
N GLU A 496 -20.58 15.26 -21.64
CA GLU A 496 -21.78 14.99 -20.83
C GLU A 496 -21.43 14.26 -19.53
N ASN A 497 -20.77 13.09 -19.62
CA ASN A 497 -20.43 12.31 -18.43
C ASN A 497 -19.34 13.01 -17.60
N GLY A 498 -18.35 13.63 -18.24
CA GLY A 498 -17.22 14.26 -17.55
C GLY A 498 -17.65 15.46 -16.71
N LEU A 499 -18.52 16.32 -17.24
CA LEU A 499 -19.06 17.45 -16.50
C LEU A 499 -19.95 16.98 -15.34
N GLN A 500 -20.79 15.95 -15.57
CA GLN A 500 -21.61 15.36 -14.51
C GLN A 500 -20.77 14.74 -13.40
N ALA A 501 -19.66 14.07 -13.75
CA ALA A 501 -18.72 13.54 -12.78
C ALA A 501 -18.07 14.67 -11.94
N LEU A 502 -17.64 15.77 -12.58
CA LEU A 502 -17.02 16.89 -11.88
C LEU A 502 -18.00 17.64 -10.95
N GLU A 503 -19.29 17.67 -11.28
CA GLU A 503 -20.33 18.25 -10.43
C GLU A 503 -20.60 17.40 -9.19
N LEU A 504 -20.58 16.07 -9.33
CA LEU A 504 -20.99 15.15 -8.27
C LEU A 504 -19.83 14.64 -7.40
N LEU A 505 -18.63 14.46 -7.97
CA LEU A 505 -17.48 13.94 -7.23
C LEU A 505 -17.08 14.88 -6.08
N PRO A 506 -16.65 14.33 -4.94
CA PRO A 506 -16.11 15.13 -3.84
C PRO A 506 -14.95 16.02 -4.32
N ASP A 507 -14.83 17.24 -3.79
CA ASP A 507 -13.74 18.15 -4.14
C ASP A 507 -12.36 17.60 -3.75
N ARG A 508 -12.32 16.71 -2.76
CA ARG A 508 -11.12 16.00 -2.31
C ARG A 508 -10.57 15.00 -3.34
N GLU A 509 -11.31 14.65 -4.38
CA GLU A 509 -10.87 13.75 -5.46
C GLU A 509 -9.99 14.46 -6.51
N VAL A 510 -8.96 15.17 -6.07
CA VAL A 510 -8.17 16.09 -6.89
C VAL A 510 -7.58 15.40 -8.13
N LEU A 511 -6.95 14.23 -7.97
CA LEU A 511 -6.31 13.53 -9.08
C LEU A 511 -7.33 12.93 -10.07
N LEU A 512 -8.45 12.38 -9.59
CA LEU A 512 -9.50 11.87 -10.47
C LEU A 512 -10.17 13.02 -11.25
N ARG A 513 -10.41 14.15 -10.59
CA ARG A 513 -10.91 15.38 -11.24
C ARG A 513 -9.93 15.88 -12.30
N ALA A 514 -8.62 15.83 -12.04
CA ALA A 514 -7.60 16.19 -13.03
C ALA A 514 -7.65 15.29 -14.29
N ARG A 515 -7.82 13.98 -14.09
CA ARG A 515 -8.02 13.01 -15.18
C ARG A 515 -9.24 13.37 -16.03
N LEU A 516 -10.37 13.66 -15.40
CA LEU A 516 -11.61 14.05 -16.10
C LEU A 516 -11.42 15.33 -16.90
N GLN A 517 -10.79 16.35 -16.30
CA GLN A 517 -10.45 17.60 -16.97
C GLN A 517 -9.57 17.37 -18.20
N ALA A 518 -8.57 16.48 -18.13
CA ALA A 518 -7.75 16.14 -19.31
C ALA A 518 -8.56 15.46 -20.43
N ARG A 519 -9.51 14.56 -20.08
CA ARG A 519 -10.41 13.92 -21.06
C ARG A 519 -11.39 14.92 -21.70
N ILE A 520 -11.94 15.82 -20.90
CA ILE A 520 -12.80 16.94 -21.35
C ILE A 520 -12.02 17.85 -22.29
N GLY A 521 -10.81 18.27 -21.89
CA GLY A 521 -9.94 19.13 -22.70
C GLY A 521 -9.67 18.56 -24.09
N ALA A 522 -9.30 17.28 -24.15
CA ALA A 522 -9.07 16.58 -25.41
C ALA A 522 -10.34 16.53 -26.29
N SER A 523 -11.47 16.17 -25.70
CA SER A 523 -12.74 15.99 -26.43
C SER A 523 -13.35 17.31 -26.90
N ALA A 524 -13.35 18.34 -26.04
CA ALA A 524 -13.77 19.70 -26.37
C ALA A 524 -12.94 20.25 -27.53
N TRP A 525 -11.63 19.99 -27.53
CA TRP A 525 -10.75 20.39 -28.62
C TRP A 525 -11.14 19.73 -29.96
N GLU A 526 -11.47 18.43 -29.94
CA GLU A 526 -11.86 17.70 -31.16
C GLU A 526 -13.11 18.26 -31.81
N ILE A 527 -14.09 18.73 -31.02
CA ILE A 527 -15.36 19.28 -31.52
C ILE A 527 -15.36 20.80 -31.68
N GLY A 528 -14.22 21.46 -31.48
CA GLY A 528 -14.05 22.90 -31.71
C GLY A 528 -14.48 23.81 -30.56
N GLN A 529 -14.79 23.28 -29.38
CA GLN A 529 -15.05 24.07 -28.17
C GLN A 529 -13.73 24.52 -27.53
N ARG A 530 -13.05 25.48 -28.17
CA ARG A 530 -11.67 25.90 -27.83
C ARG A 530 -11.54 26.46 -26.42
N GLU A 531 -12.46 27.32 -25.99
CA GLU A 531 -12.42 27.95 -24.67
C GLU A 531 -12.50 26.91 -23.56
N LEU A 532 -13.52 26.04 -23.62
CA LEU A 532 -13.67 24.92 -22.68
C LEU A 532 -12.45 23.99 -22.69
N ALA A 533 -11.91 23.69 -23.88
CA ALA A 533 -10.77 22.80 -24.01
C ALA A 533 -9.54 23.35 -23.27
N VAL A 534 -9.25 24.63 -23.45
CA VAL A 534 -8.10 25.27 -22.82
C VAL A 534 -8.29 25.40 -21.32
N GLU A 535 -9.47 25.81 -20.85
CA GLU A 535 -9.79 25.86 -19.43
C GLU A 535 -9.62 24.49 -18.75
N ALA A 536 -10.13 23.44 -19.38
CA ALA A 536 -10.02 22.08 -18.87
C ALA A 536 -8.57 21.59 -18.84
N TYR A 537 -7.77 21.84 -19.88
CA TYR A 537 -6.33 21.52 -19.86
C TYR A 537 -5.57 22.27 -18.78
N GLN A 538 -5.83 23.57 -18.62
CA GLN A 538 -5.21 24.37 -17.57
C GLN A 538 -5.55 23.81 -16.19
N LYS A 539 -6.83 23.48 -15.95
CA LYS A 539 -7.25 22.90 -14.68
C LYS A 539 -6.64 21.53 -14.43
N ALA A 540 -6.55 20.69 -15.45
CA ALA A 540 -5.91 19.38 -15.36
C ALA A 540 -4.44 19.49 -14.90
N MET A 541 -3.65 20.37 -15.54
CA MET A 541 -2.23 20.57 -15.18
C MET A 541 -2.05 21.23 -13.81
N GLN A 542 -2.97 22.10 -13.38
CA GLN A 542 -2.93 22.69 -12.04
C GLN A 542 -3.17 21.68 -10.93
N LEU A 543 -4.08 20.73 -11.15
CA LEU A 543 -4.40 19.68 -10.18
C LEU A 543 -3.37 18.55 -10.21
N ASP A 544 -2.81 18.26 -11.38
CA ASP A 544 -1.92 17.13 -11.63
C ASP A 544 -1.02 17.41 -12.86
N PRO A 545 0.20 17.94 -12.65
CA PRO A 545 1.13 18.27 -13.72
C PRO A 545 1.40 17.10 -14.67
N GLY A 546 1.52 15.88 -14.13
CA GLY A 546 1.88 14.68 -14.89
C GLY A 546 0.73 14.02 -15.67
N ILE A 547 -0.52 14.49 -15.53
CA ILE A 547 -1.68 13.76 -16.07
C ILE A 547 -1.63 13.57 -17.59
N LEU A 548 -1.21 14.60 -18.34
CA LEU A 548 -1.15 14.53 -19.79
C LEU A 548 -0.14 13.48 -20.26
N ARG A 549 0.99 13.34 -19.56
CA ARG A 549 1.99 12.29 -19.81
C ARG A 549 1.35 10.91 -19.63
N ARG A 550 0.70 10.68 -18.49
CA ARG A 550 0.11 9.37 -18.14
C ARG A 550 -1.05 8.97 -19.08
N LEU A 551 -1.80 9.93 -19.59
CA LEU A 551 -2.88 9.68 -20.57
C LEU A 551 -2.41 9.63 -22.04
N ASP A 552 -1.10 9.73 -22.31
CA ASP A 552 -0.56 9.86 -23.66
C ASP A 552 -1.19 11.02 -24.48
N ALA A 553 -1.50 12.13 -23.81
CA ALA A 553 -2.15 13.29 -24.41
C ALA A 553 -1.16 14.41 -24.81
N SER A 554 -1.40 15.04 -25.96
CA SER A 554 -0.63 16.20 -26.42
C SER A 554 -1.35 17.51 -26.09
N LEU A 555 -0.62 18.47 -25.54
CA LEU A 555 -1.11 19.83 -25.29
C LEU A 555 -1.12 20.66 -26.60
N PRO A 556 -2.23 21.32 -26.94
CA PRO A 556 -2.26 22.27 -28.05
C PRO A 556 -1.45 23.53 -27.71
N ILE A 557 -0.44 23.87 -28.52
CA ILE A 557 0.41 25.05 -28.29
C ILE A 557 0.50 25.96 -29.51
N THR A 558 0.81 27.22 -29.27
CA THR A 558 1.22 28.23 -30.27
C THR A 558 2.65 28.66 -29.97
N PHE A 559 3.54 28.63 -30.96
CA PHE A 559 4.89 29.14 -30.75
C PHE A 559 4.94 30.64 -30.98
N ALA A 560 5.43 31.38 -30.00
CA ALA A 560 5.90 32.74 -30.18
C ALA A 560 7.42 32.75 -30.01
N ASN A 561 8.14 33.18 -31.03
CA ASN A 561 9.59 33.25 -31.00
C ASN A 561 10.09 34.48 -31.75
N ASP A 562 11.34 34.84 -31.47
CA ASP A 562 12.09 35.96 -32.07
C ASP A 562 12.92 35.53 -33.30
N ASP A 563 12.66 34.34 -33.85
CA ASP A 563 13.43 33.69 -34.92
C ASP A 563 14.94 33.47 -34.65
N SER A 564 15.40 33.64 -33.41
CA SER A 564 16.78 33.33 -33.02
C SER A 564 17.14 31.86 -33.31
N GLU A 565 18.45 31.57 -33.43
CA GLU A 565 18.91 30.18 -33.64
C GLU A 565 18.45 29.25 -32.51
N LEU A 566 18.52 29.75 -31.27
CA LEU A 566 18.03 29.05 -30.09
C LEU A 566 16.53 28.78 -30.19
N ALA A 567 15.72 29.81 -30.49
CA ALA A 567 14.27 29.64 -30.52
C ALA A 567 13.81 28.72 -31.67
N ARG A 568 14.46 28.76 -32.84
CA ARG A 568 14.19 27.81 -33.93
C ARG A 568 14.56 26.38 -33.56
N ALA A 569 15.69 26.17 -32.89
CA ALA A 569 16.10 24.85 -32.41
C ALA A 569 15.15 24.32 -31.32
N THR A 570 14.74 25.15 -30.36
CA THR A 570 13.77 24.80 -29.31
C THR A 570 12.42 24.44 -29.93
N ALA A 571 11.89 25.27 -30.82
CA ALA A 571 10.63 24.99 -31.52
C ALA A 571 10.70 23.69 -32.34
N HIS A 572 11.84 23.42 -32.99
CA HIS A 572 12.05 22.17 -33.72
C HIS A 572 11.93 20.93 -32.82
N PHE A 573 12.57 20.92 -31.66
CA PHE A 573 12.49 19.80 -30.72
C PHE A 573 11.11 19.67 -30.07
N MET A 574 10.47 20.78 -29.71
CA MET A 574 9.11 20.77 -29.16
C MET A 574 8.09 20.18 -30.14
N LYS A 575 8.17 20.52 -31.43
CA LYS A 575 7.32 19.93 -32.49
C LYS A 575 7.53 18.42 -32.68
N GLN A 576 8.67 17.89 -32.23
CA GLN A 576 8.96 16.46 -32.28
C GLN A 576 8.54 15.71 -31.01
N SER A 577 8.31 16.45 -29.92
CA SER A 577 7.84 15.90 -28.66
C SER A 577 6.43 15.34 -28.84
N PRO A 578 6.11 14.17 -28.26
CA PRO A 578 4.73 13.68 -28.24
C PRO A 578 3.81 14.53 -27.36
N ARG A 579 4.36 15.40 -26.50
CA ARG A 579 3.59 16.19 -25.53
C ARG A 579 2.98 17.46 -26.12
N PHE A 580 3.39 17.89 -27.31
CA PHE A 580 2.96 19.15 -27.88
C PHE A 580 2.43 19.00 -29.30
N ARG A 581 1.38 19.77 -29.63
CA ARG A 581 0.84 19.88 -30.98
C ARG A 581 0.64 21.36 -31.33
N GLU A 582 1.32 21.81 -32.37
CA GLU A 582 1.21 23.18 -32.87
C GLU A 582 -0.16 23.42 -33.55
N VAL A 583 -0.85 24.48 -33.13
CA VAL A 583 -2.19 24.89 -33.59
C VAL A 583 -2.32 26.41 -33.53
N ALA A 584 -3.34 27.02 -34.14
CA ALA A 584 -3.49 28.48 -34.22
C ALA A 584 -3.98 29.16 -32.93
N ASP A 585 -4.62 28.43 -32.01
CA ASP A 585 -5.26 28.96 -30.78
C ASP A 585 -4.90 28.12 -29.53
N GLY A 586 -3.66 27.63 -29.47
CA GLY A 586 -3.14 26.84 -28.36
C GLY A 586 -2.58 27.70 -27.23
N PHE A 587 -2.02 27.04 -26.21
CA PHE A 587 -1.26 27.69 -25.14
C PHE A 587 0.00 28.35 -25.73
N PRO A 588 0.22 29.66 -25.52
CA PRO A 588 1.43 30.32 -25.97
C PRO A 588 2.66 29.70 -25.32
N LEU A 589 3.63 29.30 -26.14
CA LEU A 589 4.94 28.83 -25.72
C LEU A 589 5.99 29.80 -26.28
N GLU A 590 6.61 30.56 -25.37
CA GLU A 590 7.56 31.61 -25.72
C GLU A 590 8.98 31.21 -25.35
N VAL A 591 9.93 31.50 -26.23
CA VAL A 591 11.37 31.41 -25.96
C VAL A 591 11.90 32.83 -25.81
N SER A 592 12.49 33.16 -24.66
CA SER A 592 12.91 34.52 -24.37
C SER A 592 14.08 34.97 -25.27
N PRO A 593 14.04 36.23 -25.77
CA PRO A 593 15.15 36.82 -26.52
C PRO A 593 16.31 37.27 -25.61
N ASP A 594 16.01 37.57 -24.34
CA ASP A 594 16.94 38.22 -23.38
C ASP A 594 17.73 37.21 -22.52
N GLY A 595 17.41 35.92 -22.62
CA GLY A 595 18.09 34.82 -21.94
C GLY A 595 17.54 33.46 -22.38
N PRO A 596 18.23 32.34 -22.11
CA PRO A 596 17.77 31.01 -22.51
C PRO A 596 16.69 30.57 -21.51
N SER A 597 15.47 31.04 -21.72
CA SER A 597 14.30 30.56 -21.02
C SER A 597 13.20 30.20 -21.99
N VAL A 598 12.39 29.22 -21.59
CA VAL A 598 11.18 28.81 -22.30
C VAL A 598 10.02 28.77 -21.31
N CYS A 599 8.91 29.39 -21.69
CA CYS A 599 7.75 29.57 -20.83
C CYS A 599 6.47 29.18 -21.55
N LEU A 600 5.63 28.40 -20.89
CA LEU A 600 4.28 28.10 -21.31
C LEU A 600 3.32 29.03 -20.57
N TYR A 601 2.43 29.68 -21.31
CA TYR A 601 1.43 30.59 -20.78
C TYR A 601 0.02 30.04 -20.97
N ALA A 602 -0.87 30.34 -20.03
CA ALA A 602 -2.30 30.26 -20.23
C ALA A 602 -2.73 31.38 -21.21
N PRO A 603 -3.87 31.27 -21.91
CA PRO A 603 -4.32 32.30 -22.85
C PRO A 603 -4.51 33.69 -22.23
N LYS A 604 -4.73 33.76 -20.91
CA LYS A 604 -4.86 35.01 -20.15
C LYS A 604 -3.50 35.64 -19.77
N GLY A 605 -2.39 35.04 -20.18
CA GLY A 605 -1.03 35.52 -19.93
C GLY A 605 -0.41 35.06 -18.61
N GLU A 606 -1.10 34.22 -17.83
CA GLU A 606 -0.54 33.59 -16.64
C GLU A 606 0.52 32.56 -17.03
N VAL A 607 1.66 32.55 -16.34
CA VAL A 607 2.69 31.53 -16.54
C VAL A 607 2.19 30.20 -15.97
N VAL A 608 2.16 29.17 -16.82
CA VAL A 608 1.87 27.79 -16.40
C VAL A 608 3.15 27.12 -15.89
N ALA A 609 4.23 27.20 -16.68
CA ALA A 609 5.56 26.75 -16.28
C ALA A 609 6.63 27.49 -17.07
N CYS A 610 7.79 27.67 -16.47
CA CYS A 610 8.96 28.26 -17.11
C CYS A 610 10.21 27.49 -16.70
N PHE A 611 11.12 27.29 -17.65
CA PHE A 611 12.44 26.75 -17.36
C PHE A 611 13.51 27.68 -17.91
N THR A 612 14.55 27.93 -17.11
CA THR A 612 15.70 28.76 -17.49
C THR A 612 16.97 27.93 -17.44
N HIS A 613 17.72 27.91 -18.53
CA HIS A 613 19.01 27.23 -18.62
C HIS A 613 20.15 28.24 -18.57
N THR A 614 21.21 27.93 -17.83
CA THR A 614 22.44 28.74 -17.86
C THR A 614 23.45 28.07 -18.79
N PRO A 615 23.80 28.64 -19.96
CA PRO A 615 24.64 27.99 -20.94
C PRO A 615 26.09 27.93 -20.46
N GLU A 616 26.76 26.80 -20.70
CA GLU A 616 28.20 26.69 -20.45
C GLU A 616 29.00 27.48 -21.51
N PRO A 617 30.21 27.98 -21.18
CA PRO A 617 31.05 28.69 -22.15
C PRO A 617 31.32 27.85 -23.40
N GLY A 618 30.90 28.34 -24.57
CA GLY A 618 31.07 27.66 -25.86
C GLY A 618 29.99 26.61 -26.19
N GLN A 619 28.94 26.48 -25.36
CA GLN A 619 27.80 25.61 -25.64
C GLN A 619 27.04 26.06 -26.90
N SER A 620 26.69 25.12 -27.78
CA SER A 620 25.95 25.44 -29.01
C SER A 620 24.49 25.81 -28.71
N ALA A 621 23.87 26.61 -29.59
CA ALA A 621 22.45 26.95 -29.48
C ALA A 621 21.55 25.70 -29.48
N ARG A 622 21.95 24.65 -30.21
CA ARG A 622 21.24 23.37 -30.27
C ARG A 622 21.32 22.61 -28.93
N ASP A 623 22.48 22.60 -28.28
CA ASP A 623 22.64 21.94 -26.97
C ASP A 623 21.86 22.70 -25.88
N SER A 624 21.89 24.04 -25.93
CA SER A 624 21.06 24.87 -25.06
C SER A 624 19.57 24.63 -25.29
N ALA A 625 19.11 24.56 -26.54
CA ALA A 625 17.72 24.22 -26.88
C ALA A 625 17.32 22.83 -26.35
N ARG A 626 18.22 21.85 -26.42
CA ARG A 626 17.99 20.52 -25.85
C ARG A 626 17.77 20.59 -24.34
N GLN A 627 18.62 21.31 -23.60
CA GLN A 627 18.46 21.48 -22.15
C GLN A 627 17.17 22.22 -21.80
N LEU A 628 16.81 23.26 -22.57
CA LEU A 628 15.54 23.97 -22.38
C LEU A 628 14.32 23.06 -22.55
N VAL A 629 14.31 22.22 -23.58
CA VAL A 629 13.18 21.31 -23.86
C VAL A 629 13.07 20.23 -22.79
N LEU A 630 14.19 19.63 -22.38
CA LEU A 630 14.21 18.62 -21.33
C LEU A 630 13.79 19.20 -19.99
N GLY A 631 14.32 20.38 -19.62
CA GLY A 631 13.96 21.06 -18.39
C GLY A 631 12.48 21.48 -18.37
N LEU A 632 11.95 22.00 -19.47
CA LEU A 632 10.52 22.32 -19.53
C LEU A 632 9.63 21.08 -19.42
N HIS A 633 9.99 19.95 -20.04
CA HIS A 633 9.24 18.71 -19.86
C HIS A 633 9.25 18.22 -18.40
N GLN A 634 10.35 18.45 -17.67
CA GLN A 634 10.43 18.15 -16.24
C GLN A 634 9.51 19.10 -15.46
N GLU A 635 9.64 20.41 -15.62
CA GLU A 635 8.81 21.41 -14.92
C GLU A 635 7.30 21.24 -15.18
N LEU A 636 6.90 20.84 -16.40
CA LEU A 636 5.49 20.70 -16.76
C LEU A 636 4.82 19.40 -16.32
N PHE A 637 5.56 18.30 -16.28
CA PHE A 637 4.97 16.96 -16.18
C PHE A 637 5.53 16.14 -15.00
N ASP A 638 6.33 16.76 -14.15
CA ASP A 638 6.86 16.20 -12.91
C ASP A 638 6.31 17.00 -11.72
N LEU A 639 6.24 16.37 -10.54
CA LEU A 639 5.90 17.04 -9.29
C LEU A 639 7.13 17.67 -8.61
N GLY A 640 8.35 17.36 -9.09
CA GLY A 640 9.60 17.82 -8.50
C GLY A 640 10.05 17.00 -7.28
N TYR A 641 9.36 15.90 -6.97
CA TYR A 641 9.71 15.03 -5.84
C TYR A 641 10.55 13.83 -6.30
N GLY A 642 11.83 13.85 -5.93
CA GLY A 642 12.79 12.76 -6.09
C GLY A 642 12.74 11.74 -4.94
N ILE A 643 13.23 10.51 -5.17
CA ILE A 643 13.69 9.65 -4.06
C ILE A 643 15.20 9.43 -4.15
N SER A 644 15.85 9.46 -2.99
CA SER A 644 17.29 9.26 -2.86
C SER A 644 17.67 7.80 -3.11
N SER A 645 18.95 7.57 -3.42
CA SER A 645 19.50 6.21 -3.50
C SER A 645 19.37 5.46 -2.17
N ALA A 646 19.38 6.16 -1.03
CA ALA A 646 19.16 5.58 0.29
C ALA A 646 17.72 5.08 0.43
N GLN A 647 16.71 5.91 0.16
CA GLN A 647 15.29 5.50 0.20
C GLN A 647 15.00 4.34 -0.76
N MET A 648 15.60 4.35 -1.97
CA MET A 648 15.50 3.22 -2.90
C MET A 648 16.11 1.92 -2.36
N ALA A 649 17.21 2.03 -1.62
CA ALA A 649 17.84 0.89 -0.99
C ALA A 649 17.01 0.36 0.18
N LEU A 650 16.42 1.26 0.98
CA LEU A 650 15.48 0.92 2.05
C LEU A 650 14.30 0.15 1.47
N LEU A 651 13.60 0.68 0.47
CA LEU A 651 12.47 0.02 -0.20
C LEU A 651 12.79 -1.40 -0.68
N ARG A 652 14.02 -1.63 -1.15
CA ARG A 652 14.45 -2.94 -1.64
C ARG A 652 14.93 -3.89 -0.54
N GLY A 653 14.97 -3.45 0.71
CA GLY A 653 15.50 -4.23 1.82
C GLY A 653 17.01 -4.47 1.74
N SER A 654 17.74 -3.64 0.98
CA SER A 654 19.20 -3.69 0.99
C SER A 654 19.73 -2.86 2.16
N SER A 655 20.40 -3.51 3.12
CA SER A 655 21.10 -2.84 4.20
C SER A 655 22.28 -2.05 3.63
N VAL A 656 22.09 -0.77 3.37
CA VAL A 656 23.21 0.11 3.06
C VAL A 656 23.73 0.65 4.38
N ILE A 657 24.82 0.07 4.87
CA ILE A 657 25.70 0.78 5.80
C ILE A 657 26.30 1.95 5.00
N MET A 658 25.62 3.09 5.01
CA MET A 658 26.16 4.34 4.49
C MET A 658 27.31 4.76 5.42
N GLN A 659 28.54 4.34 5.12
CA GLN A 659 29.72 4.98 5.70
C GLN A 659 29.79 6.41 5.15
N SER A 660 29.18 7.35 5.88
CA SER A 660 29.35 8.78 5.62
C SER A 660 30.79 9.18 5.95
N ARG A 661 31.64 9.26 4.92
CA ARG A 661 32.80 10.15 4.95
C ARG A 661 32.30 11.59 4.84
N SER A 662 31.80 12.13 5.94
CA SER A 662 31.68 13.57 6.21
C SER A 662 30.88 13.74 7.50
N GLN A 663 31.57 13.95 8.62
CA GLN A 663 31.23 14.91 9.68
C GLN A 663 32.00 14.57 10.97
N SER A 664 33.17 15.17 11.12
CA SER A 664 33.53 15.73 12.41
C SER A 664 32.53 16.85 12.71
N GLY A 665 31.52 16.56 13.54
CA GLY A 665 30.57 17.56 14.03
C GLY A 665 29.12 17.28 13.63
N SER A 666 28.49 16.32 14.29
CA SER A 666 27.03 16.30 14.51
C SER A 666 26.72 15.44 15.73
N GLN A 667 27.00 16.00 16.91
CA GLN A 667 26.47 15.52 18.18
C GLN A 667 25.32 16.43 18.66
N THR A 668 24.70 17.19 17.75
CA THR A 668 23.75 18.27 18.10
C THR A 668 22.42 18.21 17.36
N SER A 669 22.14 17.15 16.58
CA SER A 669 20.88 17.02 15.82
C SER A 669 19.83 16.09 16.44
N LEU A 670 20.17 15.28 17.46
CA LEU A 670 19.20 14.42 18.16
C LEU A 670 18.28 15.20 19.12
N ASP A 671 18.74 16.33 19.67
CA ASP A 671 17.95 17.14 20.62
C ASP A 671 17.00 18.16 19.95
N ARG A 672 16.79 18.07 18.63
CA ARG A 672 15.85 18.96 17.91
C ARG A 672 14.66 18.25 17.26
N PHE A 673 14.59 16.92 17.33
CA PHE A 673 13.52 16.12 16.72
C PHE A 673 12.45 15.62 17.71
N THR A 674 12.65 15.84 19.01
CA THR A 674 11.59 15.78 20.02
C THR A 674 11.20 17.20 20.41
N GLY A 675 10.48 17.88 19.52
CA GLY A 675 9.73 19.09 19.86
C GLY A 675 8.34 18.69 20.31
N GLN A 676 7.95 19.20 21.47
CA GLN A 676 6.67 19.04 22.18
C GLN A 676 5.42 18.88 21.31
#